data_AF-R8QEE0-F1
#
_entry.id   AF-R8QEE0-F1
#
_cell.length_a   1.000
_cell.length_b   1.000
_cell.length_c   1.000
_cell.angle_alpha   90.00
_cell.angle_beta   90.00
_cell.angle_gamma   90.00
#
_symmetry.space_group_name_H-M   'P 1'
#
loop_
_entity.id
_entity.type
_entity.pdbx_description
1 polymer ?
#
loop_
_entity_poly.entity_id
_entity_poly.type
_entity_poly.pdbx_seq_one_letter_code
_entity_poly.pdbx_strand_id
1 'polypeptide(L)'
;MLKLQGKYNEAKIFTTNVEETAAGQIIDLCNQEFVKDSKIRIMPDTHAGAGCTIGTTMTIQDKIVPNLVGVDIGCVDKDTEFLSKQGWVKISEYNGEEVATYDIKNDRTYFEKPIMFIKKEETEFYHLKTKYGIDQMLSKEHTVLVEKGSHHRPKSRGERYTLTAEELFNKHSELKLGFRDNFITEIPGLEISTQLPLTDAQVRVQVMVMAEGRLENKTTCVIKLKKERKISRIKKLLEAANIMYSQKTYDDVIHFRFQPPIMEKRMDKLYEASLSQLAVICDEVKHWDYAVDQGAYCSIYKEDADFIQYAFATQGIRTSINHDKREGKESYRCLVAKSKPRVQIAGTPKTEIQTVSSEDGFKYCFTTHTGYWIMRRNGCIAITGNCGMEVVVIDKKKEEINFDHLDETIRKFVPSGFRIRDKEHRFSKIIDFDSVRAPFTLQRAQKSIGTLGGGNHFVELNEDDKGNVFIVIHSGSRNLGKQIAEYYQNLAYEQLINVKSIKEEIIERLTKEGRQKEIHEAIRGIKKPTIRKELAYLEGQGFKDYMNDMKIAQKYAELNRKAMMDEIVTRMDWKVIDQFTTIHNYIDMENMILRKGAISAQKNERVIIPINMRDGSIIALGKGNADWNFSGPHGAGRIMSRKKAKEVLNLEDFQNTMTAVWTTSVAESTLDEAPMVYKPMNEIVENTKETIDIKHIIKPVYNFKAN
;
A
#
# COMPACT_ATOMS: atom_id res chain seq x y z
N MET A 1 23.24 17.30 -26.66
CA MET A 1 22.65 16.10 -27.29
C MET A 1 23.73 15.37 -28.09
N LEU A 2 23.86 14.06 -27.89
CA LEU A 2 24.79 13.17 -28.58
C LEU A 2 24.06 11.90 -29.05
N LYS A 3 24.74 11.11 -29.90
CA LYS A 3 24.36 9.74 -30.24
C LYS A 3 25.56 8.82 -30.03
N LEU A 4 25.35 7.64 -29.47
CA LEU A 4 26.34 6.56 -29.45
C LEU A 4 25.77 5.35 -30.19
N GLN A 5 26.53 4.85 -31.16
CA GLN A 5 26.18 3.71 -32.00
C GLN A 5 26.86 2.44 -31.45
N GLY A 6 26.08 1.40 -31.17
CA GLY A 6 26.58 0.05 -30.97
C GLY A 6 26.30 -0.85 -32.17
N LYS A 7 26.69 -2.12 -32.05
CA LYS A 7 26.56 -3.14 -33.10
C LYS A 7 25.11 -3.40 -33.55
N TYR A 8 24.13 -3.25 -32.66
CA TYR A 8 22.73 -3.61 -32.93
C TYR A 8 21.74 -2.44 -32.79
N ASN A 9 22.10 -1.35 -32.11
CA ASN A 9 21.22 -0.19 -31.90
C ASN A 9 22.02 1.11 -31.66
N GLU A 10 21.34 2.26 -31.63
CA GLU A 10 21.85 3.54 -31.16
C GLU A 10 21.16 4.01 -29.86
N ALA A 11 21.91 4.73 -29.03
CA ALA A 11 21.37 5.48 -27.90
C ALA A 11 21.45 6.99 -28.19
N LYS A 12 20.29 7.67 -28.09
CA LYS A 12 20.23 9.15 -28.13
C LYS A 12 20.39 9.68 -26.70
N ILE A 13 21.34 10.59 -26.52
CA ILE A 13 21.75 11.13 -25.22
C ILE A 13 21.42 12.62 -25.17
N PHE A 14 20.76 13.08 -24.11
CA PHE A 14 20.23 14.44 -24.04
C PHE A 14 21.17 15.49 -23.41
N THR A 15 22.38 15.14 -22.99
CA THR A 15 23.47 16.09 -22.69
C THR A 15 24.60 15.99 -23.74
N THR A 16 25.64 16.82 -23.62
CA THR A 16 26.97 16.62 -24.22
C THR A 16 28.03 16.20 -23.18
N ASN A 17 27.73 16.34 -21.89
CA ASN A 17 28.63 16.00 -20.78
C ASN A 17 28.39 14.55 -20.32
N VAL A 18 29.19 13.62 -20.83
CA VAL A 18 29.08 12.18 -20.58
C VAL A 18 30.46 11.64 -20.18
N GLU A 19 30.53 10.95 -19.03
CA GLU A 19 31.74 10.26 -18.58
C GLU A 19 32.11 9.11 -19.54
N GLU A 20 33.40 8.89 -19.81
CA GLU A 20 33.87 7.83 -20.72
C GLU A 20 33.37 6.44 -20.30
N THR A 21 33.34 6.16 -18.99
CA THR A 21 32.80 4.91 -18.43
C THR A 21 31.28 4.77 -18.65
N ALA A 22 30.54 5.88 -18.61
CA ALA A 22 29.10 5.95 -18.88
C ALA A 22 28.82 5.74 -20.38
N ALA A 23 29.64 6.33 -21.25
CA ALA A 23 29.60 6.11 -22.70
C ALA A 23 29.91 4.65 -23.06
N GLY A 24 30.91 4.06 -22.40
CA GLY A 24 31.22 2.62 -22.51
C GLY A 24 30.03 1.73 -22.14
N GLN A 25 29.38 1.98 -20.99
CA GLN A 25 28.17 1.26 -20.58
C GLN A 25 26.99 1.40 -21.57
N ILE A 26 26.85 2.56 -22.21
CA ILE A 26 25.83 2.79 -23.25
C ILE A 26 26.15 1.98 -24.51
N ILE A 27 27.41 2.00 -24.97
CA ILE A 27 27.86 1.24 -26.15
C ILE A 27 27.77 -0.26 -25.89
N ASP A 28 28.15 -0.72 -24.69
CA ASP A 28 28.01 -2.11 -24.23
C ASP A 28 26.55 -2.61 -24.33
N LEU A 29 25.58 -1.78 -23.91
CA LEU A 29 24.15 -2.09 -24.05
C LEU A 29 23.72 -2.12 -25.53
N CYS A 30 24.13 -1.13 -26.33
CA CYS A 30 23.84 -1.04 -27.77
C CYS A 30 24.55 -2.13 -28.61
N ASN A 31 25.52 -2.84 -28.01
CA ASN A 31 26.19 -4.01 -28.55
C ASN A 31 25.46 -5.33 -28.26
N GLN A 32 24.33 -5.32 -27.55
CA GLN A 32 23.51 -6.50 -27.30
C GLN A 32 22.41 -6.67 -28.35
N GLU A 33 22.16 -7.89 -28.80
CA GLU A 33 21.16 -8.16 -29.86
C GLU A 33 19.71 -7.95 -29.36
N PHE A 34 19.45 -8.15 -28.07
CA PHE A 34 18.11 -8.01 -27.50
C PHE A 34 17.56 -6.58 -27.50
N VAL A 35 18.41 -5.56 -27.65
CA VAL A 35 17.95 -4.15 -27.70
C VAL A 35 17.75 -3.63 -29.12
N LYS A 36 17.92 -4.45 -30.17
CA LYS A 36 17.89 -3.98 -31.58
C LYS A 36 16.62 -3.18 -31.95
N ASP A 37 15.47 -3.58 -31.39
CA ASP A 37 14.16 -2.96 -31.62
C ASP A 37 13.70 -2.07 -30.43
N SER A 38 14.59 -1.78 -29.47
CA SER A 38 14.30 -0.93 -28.31
C SER A 38 14.64 0.54 -28.58
N LYS A 39 13.80 1.45 -28.12
CA LYS A 39 14.10 2.89 -28.16
C LYS A 39 14.92 3.32 -26.95
N ILE A 40 16.26 3.29 -27.06
CA ILE A 40 17.16 3.70 -25.97
C ILE A 40 17.26 5.24 -25.92
N ARG A 41 17.04 5.83 -24.74
CA ARG A 41 17.12 7.27 -24.49
C ARG A 41 17.78 7.54 -23.14
N ILE A 42 18.84 8.36 -23.16
CA ILE A 42 19.69 8.63 -22.00
C ILE A 42 19.52 10.09 -21.54
N MET A 43 19.08 10.28 -20.29
CA MET A 43 18.77 11.56 -19.69
C MET A 43 20.02 12.42 -19.39
N PRO A 44 19.91 13.76 -19.23
CA PRO A 44 21.06 14.66 -19.06
C PRO A 44 21.92 14.41 -17.81
N ASP A 45 21.31 13.87 -16.75
CA ASP A 45 21.93 13.46 -15.48
C ASP A 45 22.74 12.15 -15.58
N THR A 46 23.02 11.69 -16.81
CA THR A 46 23.78 10.49 -17.08
C THR A 46 25.18 10.49 -16.48
N HIS A 47 25.50 9.37 -15.83
CA HIS A 47 26.78 9.01 -15.23
C HIS A 47 26.83 7.47 -15.06
N ALA A 48 28.02 6.90 -14.83
CA ALA A 48 28.16 5.45 -14.76
C ALA A 48 27.40 4.84 -13.57
N GLY A 49 26.67 3.76 -13.83
CA GLY A 49 25.86 3.06 -12.85
C GLY A 49 26.38 1.65 -12.54
N ALA A 50 25.77 1.00 -11.55
CA ALA A 50 25.98 -0.43 -11.35
C ALA A 50 25.33 -1.19 -12.52
N GLY A 51 26.14 -1.85 -13.35
CA GLY A 51 25.70 -2.68 -14.48
C GLY A 51 25.22 -1.95 -15.73
N CYS A 52 24.57 -0.80 -15.59
CA CYS A 52 24.10 0.04 -16.69
C CYS A 52 23.98 1.50 -16.22
N THR A 53 24.18 2.41 -17.16
CA THR A 53 24.25 3.87 -16.97
C THR A 53 23.01 4.43 -16.29
N ILE A 54 23.21 5.39 -15.40
CA ILE A 54 22.12 6.14 -14.77
C ILE A 54 21.55 7.14 -15.80
N GLY A 55 20.26 7.45 -15.71
CA GLY A 55 19.54 8.21 -16.75
C GLY A 55 19.05 7.34 -17.90
N THR A 56 19.19 6.01 -17.84
CA THR A 56 18.76 5.12 -18.93
C THR A 56 17.25 4.93 -18.93
N THR A 57 16.63 5.17 -20.08
CA THR A 57 15.28 4.71 -20.39
C THR A 57 15.26 3.89 -21.67
N MET A 58 14.41 2.87 -21.72
CA MET A 58 14.38 1.92 -22.83
C MET A 58 12.99 1.29 -22.95
N THR A 59 12.45 1.19 -24.18
CA THR A 59 11.24 0.38 -24.41
C THR A 59 11.58 -1.10 -24.35
N ILE A 60 10.89 -1.81 -23.48
CA ILE A 60 10.94 -3.26 -23.30
C ILE A 60 10.00 -3.91 -24.33
N GLN A 61 10.38 -5.05 -24.88
CA GLN A 61 9.47 -5.91 -25.65
C GLN A 61 9.24 -7.22 -24.89
N ASP A 62 9.98 -8.28 -25.25
CA ASP A 62 9.88 -9.63 -24.67
C ASP A 62 11.08 -10.01 -23.78
N LYS A 63 12.10 -9.13 -23.72
CA LYS A 63 13.39 -9.34 -23.07
C LYS A 63 13.70 -8.24 -22.05
N ILE A 64 14.20 -8.63 -20.88
CA ILE A 64 14.48 -7.72 -19.75
C ILE A 64 15.80 -8.10 -19.06
N VAL A 65 16.61 -7.11 -18.65
CA VAL A 65 17.81 -7.31 -17.84
C VAL A 65 17.52 -6.92 -16.39
N PRO A 66 17.46 -7.88 -15.44
CA PRO A 66 17.06 -7.62 -14.05
C PRO A 66 17.89 -6.60 -13.26
N ASN A 67 19.18 -6.52 -13.57
CA ASN A 67 20.18 -5.57 -13.05
C ASN A 67 19.91 -4.10 -13.42
N LEU A 68 18.79 -3.83 -14.10
CA LEU A 68 18.37 -2.49 -14.44
C LEU A 68 17.48 -1.80 -13.36
N VAL A 69 16.77 -2.49 -12.42
CA VAL A 69 15.57 -1.85 -11.77
C VAL A 69 15.24 -1.97 -10.24
N GLY A 70 14.80 -3.12 -9.65
CA GLY A 70 13.79 -3.26 -8.53
C GLY A 70 13.91 -2.59 -7.11
N VAL A 71 12.96 -2.71 -6.14
CA VAL A 71 11.91 -3.72 -5.73
C VAL A 71 10.80 -3.13 -4.73
N ASP A 72 9.75 -3.86 -4.15
CA ASP A 72 8.67 -3.61 -3.04
C ASP A 72 6.98 -3.58 -3.13
N ILE A 73 5.99 -4.44 -2.55
CA ILE A 73 4.44 -4.25 -2.08
C ILE A 73 3.51 -5.51 -1.61
N GLY A 74 2.20 -5.53 -1.00
CA GLY A 74 1.39 -6.58 -0.06
C GLY A 74 -0.14 -7.01 0.33
N CYS A 75 -0.43 -8.07 1.26
CA CYS A 75 -1.71 -8.96 1.47
C CYS A 75 -2.22 -9.85 2.76
N VAL A 76 -3.57 -10.16 3.04
CA VAL A 76 -4.35 -10.94 4.17
C VAL A 76 -4.77 -12.46 4.01
N ASP A 77 -5.51 -13.13 4.93
CA ASP A 77 -6.05 -14.54 4.86
C ASP A 77 -7.43 -14.81 4.16
N LYS A 78 -7.78 -16.10 3.95
CA LYS A 78 -8.95 -16.56 3.16
C LYS A 78 -10.36 -16.25 3.69
N ASP A 79 -10.62 -16.35 5.00
CA ASP A 79 -11.98 -16.13 5.55
C ASP A 79 -12.16 -14.71 6.08
N THR A 80 -11.17 -13.85 5.87
CA THR A 80 -11.39 -12.41 5.93
C THR A 80 -12.43 -12.04 4.86
N GLU A 81 -13.55 -11.49 5.30
CA GLU A 81 -14.60 -10.91 4.49
C GLU A 81 -14.25 -9.44 4.16
N PHE A 82 -14.65 -8.99 2.98
CA PHE A 82 -14.68 -7.56 2.62
C PHE A 82 -16.13 -7.08 2.56
N LEU A 83 -16.32 -5.77 2.73
CA LEU A 83 -17.65 -5.16 2.55
C LEU A 83 -17.88 -4.81 1.08
N SER A 84 -18.88 -5.43 0.48
CA SER A 84 -19.47 -5.07 -0.81
C SER A 84 -20.75 -4.24 -0.61
N LYS A 85 -21.31 -3.69 -1.70
CA LYS A 85 -22.62 -3.00 -1.67
C LYS A 85 -23.80 -3.92 -1.28
N GLN A 86 -23.61 -5.24 -1.39
CA GLN A 86 -24.61 -6.27 -1.07
C GLN A 86 -24.38 -6.88 0.32
N GLY A 87 -23.40 -6.40 1.09
CA GLY A 87 -23.00 -6.93 2.40
C GLY A 87 -21.63 -7.59 2.38
N TRP A 88 -21.38 -8.46 3.36
CA TRP A 88 -20.08 -9.09 3.58
C TRP A 88 -19.88 -10.33 2.69
N VAL A 89 -18.75 -10.37 1.98
CA VAL A 89 -18.38 -11.47 1.07
C VAL A 89 -16.95 -11.92 1.43
N LYS A 90 -16.65 -13.23 1.40
CA LYS A 90 -15.28 -13.69 1.69
C LYS A 90 -14.30 -13.21 0.63
N ILE A 91 -13.09 -12.84 1.02
CA ILE A 91 -12.04 -12.42 0.08
C ILE A 91 -11.59 -13.56 -0.84
N SER A 92 -11.68 -14.81 -0.38
CA SER A 92 -11.46 -16.01 -1.19
C SER A 92 -12.56 -16.30 -2.23
N GLU A 93 -13.71 -15.62 -2.12
CA GLU A 93 -14.88 -15.74 -3.00
C GLU A 93 -15.05 -14.50 -3.90
N TYR A 94 -14.09 -13.56 -3.91
CA TYR A 94 -14.13 -12.32 -4.69
C TYR A 94 -14.26 -12.56 -6.21
N ASN A 95 -15.22 -11.90 -6.85
CA ASN A 95 -15.60 -12.10 -8.25
C ASN A 95 -15.78 -10.77 -9.03
N GLY A 96 -15.08 -9.71 -8.61
CA GLY A 96 -15.05 -8.43 -9.33
C GLY A 96 -15.98 -7.34 -8.79
N GLU A 97 -16.50 -7.52 -7.57
CA GLU A 97 -17.29 -6.55 -6.83
C GLU A 97 -16.51 -5.26 -6.53
N GLU A 98 -17.24 -4.22 -6.11
CA GLU A 98 -16.64 -3.04 -5.48
C GLU A 98 -16.39 -3.30 -3.98
N VAL A 99 -15.25 -2.84 -3.49
CA VAL A 99 -14.78 -3.00 -2.11
C VAL A 99 -14.90 -1.67 -1.39
N ALA A 100 -15.42 -1.68 -0.15
CA ALA A 100 -15.44 -0.52 0.72
C ALA A 100 -14.01 -0.06 1.06
N THR A 101 -13.58 0.99 0.39
CA THR A 101 -12.29 1.65 0.51
C THR A 101 -12.39 2.80 1.50
N TYR A 102 -11.44 2.87 2.43
CA TYR A 102 -11.38 3.89 3.47
C TYR A 102 -10.39 4.99 3.10
N ASP A 103 -10.64 6.22 3.53
CA ASP A 103 -9.81 7.39 3.27
C ASP A 103 -9.43 8.05 4.61
N ILE A 104 -8.18 7.84 5.06
CA ILE A 104 -7.67 8.44 6.31
C ILE A 104 -7.81 9.96 6.31
N LYS A 105 -7.59 10.62 5.17
CA LYS A 105 -7.48 12.09 5.12
C LYS A 105 -8.82 12.76 5.37
N ASN A 106 -9.90 12.15 4.89
CA ASN A 106 -11.26 12.70 4.94
C ASN A 106 -12.19 11.94 5.90
N ASP A 107 -11.66 10.95 6.64
CA ASP A 107 -12.38 10.05 7.56
C ASP A 107 -13.68 9.44 7.00
N ARG A 108 -13.61 8.97 5.76
CA ARG A 108 -14.76 8.47 4.98
C ARG A 108 -14.49 7.11 4.37
N THR A 109 -15.55 6.38 4.08
CA THR A 109 -15.51 5.09 3.38
C THR A 109 -16.38 5.19 2.12
N TYR A 110 -15.87 4.74 0.98
CA TYR A 110 -16.62 4.72 -0.28
C TYR A 110 -16.34 3.42 -1.02
N PHE A 111 -17.25 2.99 -1.90
CA PHE A 111 -17.04 1.78 -2.70
C PHE A 111 -16.28 2.11 -3.99
N GLU A 112 -15.18 1.40 -4.27
CA GLU A 112 -14.49 1.43 -5.57
C GLU A 112 -14.18 0.01 -6.04
N LYS A 113 -13.91 -0.15 -7.34
CA LYS A 113 -13.24 -1.36 -7.83
C LYS A 113 -11.77 -1.31 -7.43
N PRO A 114 -11.22 -2.36 -6.81
CA PRO A 114 -9.82 -2.41 -6.44
C PRO A 114 -8.93 -2.42 -7.68
N ILE A 115 -7.82 -1.67 -7.64
CA ILE A 115 -6.81 -1.56 -8.70
C ILE A 115 -6.20 -2.94 -9.01
N MET A 116 -6.10 -3.79 -8.00
CA MET A 116 -5.68 -5.18 -8.12
C MET A 116 -6.30 -6.01 -6.99
N PHE A 117 -6.94 -7.12 -7.35
CA PHE A 117 -7.13 -8.24 -6.44
C PHE A 117 -5.90 -9.15 -6.49
N ILE A 118 -5.54 -9.71 -5.35
CA ILE A 118 -4.36 -10.54 -5.17
C ILE A 118 -4.79 -11.87 -4.53
N LYS A 119 -4.24 -12.98 -5.03
CA LYS A 119 -4.21 -14.31 -4.39
C LYS A 119 -2.82 -14.92 -4.61
N LYS A 120 -2.14 -15.33 -3.54
CA LYS A 120 -0.73 -15.76 -3.51
C LYS A 120 -0.51 -16.79 -2.41
N GLU A 121 0.53 -17.61 -2.52
CA GLU A 121 0.81 -18.62 -1.50
C GLU A 121 1.12 -17.94 -0.14
N GLU A 122 0.79 -18.58 0.98
CA GLU A 122 1.21 -18.18 2.34
C GLU A 122 1.08 -19.40 3.25
N THR A 123 2.02 -19.54 4.19
CA THR A 123 2.11 -20.69 5.11
C THR A 123 1.72 -20.35 6.54
N GLU A 124 1.89 -19.11 6.99
CA GLU A 124 1.71 -18.70 8.39
C GLU A 124 1.10 -17.31 8.54
N PHE A 125 -0.04 -17.22 9.25
CA PHE A 125 -0.66 -15.97 9.66
C PHE A 125 -0.43 -15.70 11.15
N TYR A 126 -0.28 -14.43 11.53
CA TYR A 126 -0.54 -14.00 12.90
C TYR A 126 -2.05 -13.91 13.12
N HIS A 127 -2.59 -14.78 13.96
CA HIS A 127 -3.97 -14.73 14.42
C HIS A 127 -4.10 -13.86 15.67
N LEU A 128 -4.80 -12.74 15.51
CA LEU A 128 -5.12 -11.78 16.55
C LEU A 128 -6.60 -11.90 16.91
N LYS A 129 -6.93 -12.50 18.06
CA LYS A 129 -8.32 -12.78 18.45
C LYS A 129 -8.65 -12.30 19.87
N THR A 130 -9.59 -11.37 20.00
CA THR A 130 -10.12 -10.89 21.30
C THR A 130 -11.57 -11.33 21.50
N LYS A 131 -12.01 -11.41 22.76
CA LYS A 131 -13.42 -11.60 23.13
C LYS A 131 -14.33 -10.38 22.80
N TYR A 132 -13.77 -9.26 22.35
CA TYR A 132 -14.42 -7.94 22.44
C TYR A 132 -14.48 -7.14 21.12
N GLY A 133 -14.17 -7.76 19.98
CA GLY A 133 -14.40 -7.16 18.66
C GLY A 133 -13.19 -7.08 17.72
N ILE A 134 -12.16 -7.90 17.92
CA ILE A 134 -11.07 -8.09 16.95
C ILE A 134 -10.90 -9.59 16.70
N ASP A 135 -10.90 -9.98 15.43
CA ASP A 135 -10.42 -11.27 14.92
C ASP A 135 -9.78 -10.96 13.56
N GLN A 136 -8.51 -11.29 13.38
CA GLN A 136 -7.73 -10.98 12.16
C GLN A 136 -6.65 -12.05 11.96
N MET A 137 -6.53 -12.62 10.76
CA MET A 137 -5.36 -13.41 10.35
C MET A 137 -4.58 -12.61 9.31
N LEU A 138 -3.36 -12.23 9.68
CA LEU A 138 -2.53 -11.31 8.91
C LEU A 138 -1.22 -12.00 8.54
N SER A 139 -0.78 -11.87 7.30
CA SER A 139 0.62 -12.19 7.02
C SER A 139 1.51 -11.30 7.90
N LYS A 140 2.78 -11.67 8.05
CA LYS A 140 3.76 -10.89 8.84
C LYS A 140 3.89 -9.43 8.36
N GLU A 141 3.35 -9.16 7.18
CA GLU A 141 3.34 -7.91 6.43
C GLU A 141 1.97 -7.49 5.82
N HIS A 142 0.81 -7.74 6.48
CA HIS A 142 -0.50 -7.14 6.11
C HIS A 142 -1.24 -6.17 7.09
N THR A 143 -1.56 -4.91 6.68
CA THR A 143 -1.81 -3.67 7.48
C THR A 143 -2.99 -3.65 8.42
N VAL A 144 -2.75 -2.92 9.51
CA VAL A 144 -3.74 -2.63 10.54
C VAL A 144 -3.63 -1.16 10.90
N LEU A 145 -4.65 -0.40 10.54
CA LEU A 145 -4.85 0.96 11.02
C LEU A 145 -5.30 0.93 12.48
N VAL A 146 -4.58 1.67 13.33
CA VAL A 146 -4.90 1.85 14.74
C VAL A 146 -4.99 3.33 15.07
N GLU A 147 -5.42 3.63 16.29
CA GLU A 147 -5.68 4.98 16.76
C GLU A 147 -5.10 5.15 18.17
N LYS A 148 -4.35 6.23 18.40
CA LYS A 148 -3.59 6.45 19.63
C LYS A 148 -4.51 6.50 20.87
N GLY A 149 -4.30 5.54 21.76
CA GLY A 149 -5.07 5.29 22.97
C GLY A 149 -4.83 6.30 24.09
N SER A 150 -5.60 6.16 25.18
CA SER A 150 -5.59 7.07 26.33
C SER A 150 -4.23 7.20 27.05
N HIS A 151 -3.31 6.25 26.81
CA HIS A 151 -1.96 6.27 27.38
C HIS A 151 -1.02 7.27 26.67
N HIS A 152 -1.38 7.78 25.49
CA HIS A 152 -0.65 8.88 24.82
C HIS A 152 -1.00 10.25 25.40
N ARG A 153 -0.17 11.26 25.07
CA ARG A 153 -0.37 12.67 25.43
C ARG A 153 -1.73 13.17 24.94
N PRO A 154 -2.48 14.01 25.69
CA PRO A 154 -3.83 14.43 25.31
C PRO A 154 -3.99 14.95 23.89
N LYS A 155 -3.01 15.73 23.37
CA LYS A 155 -3.03 16.28 22.00
C LYS A 155 -3.03 15.24 20.89
N SER A 156 -2.43 14.05 21.09
CA SER A 156 -2.29 13.02 20.06
C SER A 156 -3.25 11.83 20.25
N ARG A 157 -4.18 11.89 21.22
CA ARG A 157 -5.21 10.86 21.39
C ARG A 157 -6.25 10.98 20.27
N GLY A 158 -6.54 9.88 19.59
CA GLY A 158 -7.43 9.90 18.42
C GLY A 158 -6.72 10.00 17.08
N GLU A 159 -5.42 10.26 17.07
CA GLU A 159 -4.60 10.28 15.86
C GLU A 159 -4.45 8.85 15.29
N ARG A 160 -4.69 8.69 13.99
CA ARG A 160 -4.69 7.39 13.31
C ARG A 160 -3.36 7.09 12.67
N TYR A 161 -2.72 6.02 13.12
CA TYR A 161 -1.47 5.53 12.57
C TYR A 161 -1.59 4.02 12.30
N THR A 162 -1.03 3.54 11.21
CA THR A 162 -0.98 2.11 10.90
C THR A 162 0.18 1.49 11.70
N LEU A 163 0.22 0.18 11.92
CA LEU A 163 1.44 -0.51 12.38
C LEU A 163 1.68 -1.76 11.54
N THR A 164 2.79 -2.47 11.75
CA THR A 164 3.11 -3.70 11.00
C THR A 164 2.88 -5.01 11.80
N ALA A 165 3.05 -6.24 11.28
CA ALA A 165 2.35 -7.44 11.80
C ALA A 165 3.27 -8.21 12.71
N GLU A 166 4.45 -8.52 12.22
CA GLU A 166 5.62 -8.76 13.05
C GLU A 166 5.80 -7.60 14.06
N GLU A 167 5.49 -6.34 13.71
CA GLU A 167 5.44 -5.21 14.64
C GLU A 167 4.37 -5.41 15.71
N LEU A 168 3.11 -5.63 15.34
CA LEU A 168 1.99 -5.67 16.28
C LEU A 168 2.20 -6.83 17.25
N PHE A 169 2.65 -7.96 16.72
CA PHE A 169 3.21 -9.09 17.44
C PHE A 169 4.34 -8.65 18.38
N ASN A 170 5.44 -8.07 17.89
CA ASN A 170 6.59 -7.67 18.70
C ASN A 170 6.24 -6.65 19.81
N LYS A 171 5.53 -5.54 19.49
CA LYS A 171 5.07 -4.54 20.49
C LYS A 171 4.18 -5.22 21.53
N HIS A 172 3.28 -6.10 21.10
CA HIS A 172 2.43 -6.82 22.03
C HIS A 172 3.26 -7.75 22.93
N SER A 173 4.17 -8.53 22.37
CA SER A 173 5.00 -9.52 23.05
C SER A 173 5.99 -8.89 24.04
N GLU A 174 6.67 -7.80 23.64
CA GLU A 174 7.56 -6.99 24.48
C GLU A 174 6.82 -6.34 25.67
N LEU A 175 5.61 -5.82 25.46
CA LEU A 175 4.89 -5.07 26.49
C LEU A 175 4.28 -6.00 27.56
N LYS A 176 4.59 -5.73 28.84
CA LYS A 176 4.07 -6.48 30.00
C LYS A 176 2.53 -6.57 30.06
N LEU A 177 1.84 -5.53 29.59
CA LEU A 177 0.37 -5.51 29.50
C LEU A 177 -0.16 -5.64 28.06
N GLY A 178 0.68 -5.96 27.07
CA GLY A 178 0.32 -5.95 25.65
C GLY A 178 0.16 -4.55 25.06
N PHE A 179 -0.23 -4.52 23.78
CA PHE A 179 -0.38 -3.31 22.96
C PHE A 179 -1.68 -2.53 23.28
N ARG A 180 -1.54 -1.23 23.59
CA ARG A 180 -2.57 -0.39 24.24
C ARG A 180 -3.15 0.72 23.35
N ASP A 181 -2.93 0.66 22.04
CA ASP A 181 -3.62 1.52 21.08
C ASP A 181 -4.88 0.85 20.55
N ASN A 182 -5.79 1.67 20.03
CA ASN A 182 -7.13 1.27 19.70
C ASN A 182 -7.20 0.73 18.26
N PHE A 183 -7.88 -0.39 18.07
CA PHE A 183 -8.28 -0.85 16.74
C PHE A 183 -9.58 -0.15 16.37
N ILE A 184 -9.68 0.27 15.10
CA ILE A 184 -10.90 0.84 14.51
C ILE A 184 -11.78 -0.36 14.15
N THR A 185 -12.94 -0.47 14.81
CA THR A 185 -13.83 -1.66 14.72
C THR A 185 -15.27 -1.25 14.36
N GLU A 186 -15.34 -0.30 13.42
CA GLU A 186 -16.51 0.44 12.94
C GLU A 186 -16.29 0.81 11.46
N ILE A 187 -17.27 1.43 10.80
CA ILE A 187 -17.19 1.86 9.39
C ILE A 187 -17.31 3.39 9.34
N PRO A 188 -16.20 4.15 9.34
CA PRO A 188 -16.26 5.61 9.41
C PRO A 188 -16.78 6.23 8.10
N GLY A 189 -17.75 7.13 8.21
CA GLY A 189 -18.19 8.01 7.12
C GLY A 189 -18.56 7.30 5.82
N LEU A 190 -19.39 6.25 5.86
CA LEU A 190 -19.76 5.48 4.68
C LEU A 190 -20.64 6.28 3.71
N GLU A 191 -20.14 6.56 2.51
CA GLU A 191 -20.86 7.24 1.44
C GLU A 191 -21.90 6.30 0.80
N ILE A 192 -23.16 6.44 1.22
CA ILE A 192 -24.33 5.75 0.65
C ILE A 192 -25.15 6.75 -0.17
N SER A 193 -25.34 6.48 -1.47
CA SER A 193 -26.16 7.30 -2.38
C SER A 193 -27.57 6.74 -2.61
N THR A 194 -27.88 5.56 -2.07
CA THR A 194 -29.20 4.93 -2.13
C THR A 194 -30.06 5.30 -0.93
N GLN A 195 -31.38 5.17 -1.09
CA GLN A 195 -32.36 5.35 -0.02
C GLN A 195 -33.53 4.40 -0.26
N LEU A 196 -34.03 3.71 0.77
CA LEU A 196 -35.25 2.91 0.67
C LEU A 196 -36.44 3.84 0.36
N PRO A 197 -37.43 3.42 -0.46
CA PRO A 197 -38.61 4.21 -0.80
C PRO A 197 -39.65 4.25 0.34
N LEU A 198 -39.18 4.46 1.58
CA LEU A 198 -39.94 4.47 2.81
C LEU A 198 -39.61 5.71 3.65
N THR A 199 -40.64 6.30 4.27
CA THR A 199 -40.47 7.28 5.35
C THR A 199 -39.93 6.62 6.63
N ASP A 200 -39.29 7.37 7.51
CA ASP A 200 -38.77 6.87 8.79
C ASP A 200 -39.83 6.13 9.62
N ALA A 201 -41.09 6.61 9.63
CA ALA A 201 -42.19 5.93 10.32
C ALA A 201 -42.51 4.56 9.71
N GLN A 202 -42.47 4.44 8.37
CA GLN A 202 -42.63 3.17 7.67
C GLN A 202 -41.41 2.26 7.88
N VAL A 203 -40.18 2.78 7.90
CA VAL A 203 -38.97 1.99 8.26
C VAL A 203 -39.11 1.39 9.67
N ARG A 204 -39.62 2.16 10.64
CA ARG A 204 -39.91 1.65 11.99
C ARG A 204 -40.97 0.55 12.02
N VAL A 205 -42.06 0.71 11.26
CA VAL A 205 -43.05 -0.36 11.08
C VAL A 205 -42.42 -1.58 10.42
N GLN A 206 -41.51 -1.42 9.45
CA GLN A 206 -40.85 -2.53 8.78
C GLN A 206 -39.96 -3.33 9.75
N VAL A 207 -39.16 -2.67 10.59
CA VAL A 207 -38.35 -3.33 11.63
C VAL A 207 -39.22 -4.13 12.61
N MET A 208 -40.37 -3.58 13.01
CA MET A 208 -41.36 -4.28 13.84
C MET A 208 -41.97 -5.50 13.12
N VAL A 209 -42.26 -5.40 11.81
CA VAL A 209 -42.77 -6.50 10.97
C VAL A 209 -41.73 -7.60 10.80
N MET A 210 -40.47 -7.24 10.59
CA MET A 210 -39.35 -8.17 10.47
C MET A 210 -39.10 -8.95 11.77
N ALA A 211 -39.34 -8.34 12.92
CA ALA A 211 -39.32 -8.99 14.23
C ALA A 211 -40.57 -9.87 14.48
N GLU A 212 -41.68 -9.23 14.86
CA GLU A 212 -42.89 -9.87 15.41
C GLU A 212 -43.85 -10.41 14.33
N GLY A 213 -43.66 -10.01 13.07
CA GLY A 213 -44.64 -10.24 12.02
C GLY A 213 -44.73 -11.69 11.54
N ARG A 214 -45.95 -12.11 11.22
CA ARG A 214 -46.23 -13.25 10.36
C ARG A 214 -46.95 -12.76 9.11
N LEU A 215 -46.33 -12.93 7.95
CA LEU A 215 -46.98 -12.72 6.67
C LEU A 215 -47.97 -13.87 6.45
N GLU A 216 -49.27 -13.58 6.37
CA GLU A 216 -50.32 -14.61 6.20
C GLU A 216 -50.69 -14.84 4.73
N ASN A 217 -50.48 -13.83 3.88
CA ASN A 217 -50.73 -13.86 2.44
C ASN A 217 -49.90 -12.73 1.77
N LYS A 218 -50.09 -12.50 0.47
CA LYS A 218 -49.33 -11.51 -0.33
C LYS A 218 -49.55 -10.02 0.05
N THR A 219 -50.46 -9.69 0.97
CA THR A 219 -50.75 -8.30 1.38
C THR A 219 -50.82 -8.09 2.89
N THR A 220 -50.86 -9.16 3.69
CA THR A 220 -51.31 -9.08 5.09
C THR A 220 -50.24 -9.58 6.06
N CYS A 221 -49.84 -8.72 6.99
CA CYS A 221 -49.07 -9.07 8.18
C CYS A 221 -49.99 -9.21 9.39
N VAL A 222 -49.72 -10.20 10.25
CA VAL A 222 -50.29 -10.33 11.60
C VAL A 222 -49.19 -10.32 12.65
N ILE A 223 -49.40 -9.52 13.69
CA ILE A 223 -48.56 -9.44 14.90
C ILE A 223 -49.42 -9.83 16.10
N LYS A 224 -48.89 -10.64 17.03
CA LYS A 224 -49.61 -11.16 18.21
C LYS A 224 -48.87 -10.80 19.50
N LEU A 225 -49.47 -9.98 20.36
CA LEU A 225 -48.77 -9.41 21.52
C LEU A 225 -49.58 -9.55 22.82
N LYS A 226 -48.93 -10.04 23.88
CA LYS A 226 -49.44 -10.07 25.28
C LYS A 226 -48.74 -9.05 26.20
N LYS A 227 -47.64 -8.42 25.75
CA LYS A 227 -46.85 -7.47 26.56
C LYS A 227 -47.26 -6.03 26.26
N GLU A 228 -47.80 -5.33 27.25
CA GLU A 228 -48.38 -3.99 27.10
C GLU A 228 -47.42 -2.96 26.48
N ARG A 229 -46.12 -2.97 26.84
CA ARG A 229 -45.13 -2.08 26.20
C ARG A 229 -45.05 -2.25 24.67
N LYS A 230 -45.19 -3.49 24.16
CA LYS A 230 -45.16 -3.78 22.73
C LYS A 230 -46.51 -3.41 22.08
N ILE A 231 -47.63 -3.64 22.77
CA ILE A 231 -48.99 -3.21 22.38
C ILE A 231 -49.07 -1.68 22.25
N SER A 232 -48.45 -0.92 23.16
CA SER A 232 -48.38 0.55 23.07
C SER A 232 -47.47 1.03 21.94
N ARG A 233 -46.35 0.34 21.68
CA ARG A 233 -45.43 0.70 20.58
C ARG A 233 -46.06 0.47 19.21
N ILE A 234 -46.68 -0.68 18.95
CA ILE A 234 -47.27 -0.99 17.63
C ILE A 234 -48.33 0.03 17.22
N LYS A 235 -49.21 0.44 18.15
CA LYS A 235 -50.23 1.47 17.88
C LYS A 235 -49.61 2.77 17.41
N LYS A 236 -48.67 3.31 18.21
CA LYS A 236 -47.94 4.55 17.89
C LYS A 236 -47.18 4.49 16.56
N LEU A 237 -46.60 3.34 16.21
CA LEU A 237 -45.89 3.17 14.93
C LEU A 237 -46.85 3.14 13.73
N LEU A 238 -47.97 2.40 13.83
CA LEU A 238 -48.96 2.30 12.76
C LEU A 238 -49.70 3.63 12.57
N GLU A 239 -50.02 4.33 13.65
CA GLU A 239 -50.56 5.70 13.64
C GLU A 239 -49.58 6.68 12.96
N ALA A 240 -48.31 6.70 13.39
CA ALA A 240 -47.29 7.59 12.82
C ALA A 240 -46.94 7.28 11.34
N ALA A 241 -47.09 6.02 10.91
CA ALA A 241 -46.91 5.62 9.52
C ALA A 241 -48.18 5.77 8.66
N ASN A 242 -49.30 6.21 9.25
CA ASN A 242 -50.63 6.28 8.63
C ASN A 242 -51.11 4.93 8.03
N ILE A 243 -50.83 3.83 8.73
CA ILE A 243 -51.19 2.47 8.31
C ILE A 243 -52.43 2.00 9.06
N MET A 244 -53.54 1.83 8.33
CA MET A 244 -54.76 1.25 8.89
C MET A 244 -54.54 -0.18 9.36
N TYR A 245 -55.07 -0.50 10.55
CA TYR A 245 -54.99 -1.82 11.14
C TYR A 245 -56.31 -2.23 11.80
N SER A 246 -56.50 -3.53 11.95
CA SER A 246 -57.54 -4.10 12.82
C SER A 246 -56.88 -4.72 14.05
N GLN A 247 -57.52 -4.55 15.22
CA GLN A 247 -57.12 -5.19 16.48
C GLN A 247 -58.24 -6.10 16.98
N LYS A 248 -57.90 -7.29 17.49
CA LYS A 248 -58.82 -8.20 18.20
C LYS A 248 -58.10 -8.86 19.37
N THR A 249 -58.80 -9.09 20.48
CA THR A 249 -58.23 -9.77 21.66
C THR A 249 -58.74 -11.20 21.75
N TYR A 250 -57.83 -12.13 22.00
CA TYR A 250 -58.08 -13.56 22.24
C TYR A 250 -57.15 -14.02 23.38
N ASP A 251 -57.68 -14.57 24.47
CA ASP A 251 -56.90 -15.17 25.59
C ASP A 251 -55.77 -14.27 26.15
N ASP A 252 -56.12 -13.00 26.38
CA ASP A 252 -55.26 -11.83 26.69
C ASP A 252 -54.10 -11.57 25.70
N VAL A 253 -54.19 -12.07 24.48
CA VAL A 253 -53.30 -11.73 23.37
C VAL A 253 -54.03 -10.81 22.40
N ILE A 254 -53.45 -9.65 22.10
CA ILE A 254 -53.97 -8.75 21.06
C ILE A 254 -53.34 -9.14 19.72
N HIS A 255 -54.19 -9.53 18.77
CA HIS A 255 -53.85 -9.72 17.36
C HIS A 255 -54.03 -8.40 16.61
N PHE A 256 -52.96 -7.89 16.02
CA PHE A 256 -52.96 -6.78 15.05
C PHE A 256 -52.85 -7.35 13.64
N ARG A 257 -53.69 -6.89 12.71
CA ARG A 257 -53.63 -7.25 11.29
C ARG A 257 -53.66 -6.00 10.41
N PHE A 258 -52.67 -5.86 9.55
CA PHE A 258 -52.44 -4.69 8.69
C PHE A 258 -51.62 -5.05 7.44
N GLN A 259 -51.52 -4.13 6.48
CA GLN A 259 -50.60 -4.26 5.34
C GLN A 259 -49.24 -3.63 5.71
N PRO A 260 -48.11 -4.38 5.65
CA PRO A 260 -46.79 -3.82 5.95
C PRO A 260 -46.28 -2.94 4.80
N PRO A 261 -45.32 -2.03 5.06
CA PRO A 261 -44.70 -1.20 4.01
C PRO A 261 -44.03 -2.01 2.91
N ILE A 262 -43.30 -3.08 3.27
CA ILE A 262 -42.70 -4.06 2.36
C ILE A 262 -43.13 -5.46 2.80
N MET A 263 -43.48 -6.32 1.85
CA MET A 263 -43.85 -7.73 2.07
C MET A 263 -42.62 -8.64 2.28
N GLU A 264 -41.69 -8.21 3.13
CA GLU A 264 -40.44 -8.91 3.46
C GLU A 264 -40.27 -9.00 4.99
N LYS A 265 -39.73 -10.13 5.47
CA LYS A 265 -39.40 -10.37 6.88
C LYS A 265 -37.88 -10.36 7.15
N ARG A 266 -37.03 -10.52 6.14
CA ARG A 266 -35.56 -10.58 6.26
C ARG A 266 -34.91 -9.20 6.31
N MET A 267 -34.07 -8.96 7.31
CA MET A 267 -33.37 -7.68 7.53
C MET A 267 -32.27 -7.43 6.49
N ASP A 268 -31.64 -8.49 5.96
CA ASP A 268 -30.59 -8.39 4.93
C ASP A 268 -31.06 -7.84 3.58
N LYS A 269 -32.37 -7.57 3.40
CA LYS A 269 -32.90 -6.88 2.22
C LYS A 269 -32.87 -5.36 2.33
N LEU A 270 -32.30 -4.80 3.40
CA LEU A 270 -32.29 -3.36 3.68
C LEU A 270 -30.92 -2.69 3.48
N TYR A 271 -29.94 -3.33 2.83
CA TYR A 271 -28.61 -2.76 2.56
C TYR A 271 -28.64 -1.44 1.76
N GLU A 272 -29.68 -1.20 0.95
CA GLU A 272 -29.89 0.05 0.20
C GLU A 272 -30.32 1.25 1.08
N ALA A 273 -30.56 1.05 2.37
CA ALA A 273 -30.94 2.10 3.31
C ALA A 273 -29.85 3.19 3.43
N SER A 274 -30.27 4.45 3.34
CA SER A 274 -29.43 5.61 3.61
C SER A 274 -28.93 5.63 5.06
N LEU A 275 -27.84 6.37 5.35
CA LEU A 275 -27.30 6.50 6.71
C LEU A 275 -28.34 6.92 7.76
N SER A 276 -29.30 7.78 7.41
CA SER A 276 -30.40 8.18 8.31
C SER A 276 -31.40 7.04 8.55
N GLN A 277 -31.76 6.28 7.51
CA GLN A 277 -32.63 5.11 7.64
C GLN A 277 -31.95 3.98 8.43
N LEU A 278 -30.63 3.78 8.29
CA LEU A 278 -29.84 2.88 9.14
C LEU A 278 -29.87 3.33 10.61
N ALA A 279 -29.75 4.62 10.90
CA ALA A 279 -29.91 5.16 12.25
C ALA A 279 -31.32 4.86 12.83
N VAL A 280 -32.37 5.01 12.04
CA VAL A 280 -33.76 4.69 12.41
C VAL A 280 -33.94 3.20 12.69
N ILE A 281 -33.32 2.32 11.90
CA ILE A 281 -33.33 0.86 12.13
C ILE A 281 -32.60 0.52 13.44
N CYS A 282 -31.40 1.07 13.65
CA CYS A 282 -30.62 0.91 14.87
C CYS A 282 -31.32 1.44 16.12
N ASP A 283 -32.22 2.41 15.99
CA ASP A 283 -33.11 2.85 17.07
C ASP A 283 -34.26 1.87 17.31
N GLU A 284 -35.05 1.55 16.27
CA GLU A 284 -36.27 0.77 16.44
C GLU A 284 -36.02 -0.67 16.92
N VAL A 285 -34.95 -1.33 16.44
CA VAL A 285 -34.66 -2.73 16.79
C VAL A 285 -34.54 -2.93 18.31
N LYS A 286 -34.12 -1.88 19.05
CA LYS A 286 -33.99 -1.85 20.51
C LYS A 286 -35.31 -2.13 21.25
N HIS A 287 -36.46 -1.94 20.61
CA HIS A 287 -37.77 -2.19 21.21
C HIS A 287 -38.28 -3.63 21.03
N TRP A 288 -37.74 -4.36 20.06
CA TRP A 288 -38.32 -5.62 19.56
C TRP A 288 -37.50 -6.85 19.97
N ASP A 289 -36.47 -7.20 19.19
CA ASP A 289 -35.66 -8.43 19.32
C ASP A 289 -34.28 -8.16 19.93
N TYR A 290 -34.19 -7.08 20.68
CA TYR A 290 -32.97 -6.62 21.32
C TYR A 290 -33.04 -6.82 22.84
N ALA A 291 -32.11 -7.61 23.37
CA ALA A 291 -31.89 -7.79 24.80
C ALA A 291 -31.14 -6.56 25.34
N VAL A 292 -31.87 -5.55 25.82
CA VAL A 292 -31.35 -4.26 26.31
C VAL A 292 -30.36 -4.43 27.48
N ASP A 293 -30.65 -5.38 28.36
CA ASP A 293 -29.81 -5.87 29.43
C ASP A 293 -28.45 -6.38 28.91
N GLN A 294 -28.47 -7.25 27.89
CA GLN A 294 -27.28 -7.86 27.31
C GLN A 294 -26.58 -6.99 26.25
N GLY A 295 -27.24 -5.95 25.74
CA GLY A 295 -26.75 -5.11 24.64
C GLY A 295 -26.64 -5.89 23.32
N ALA A 296 -27.66 -6.67 22.97
CA ALA A 296 -27.55 -7.64 21.88
C ALA A 296 -28.84 -7.79 21.05
N TYR A 297 -28.71 -7.83 19.73
CA TYR A 297 -29.72 -8.37 18.82
C TYR A 297 -29.48 -9.87 18.58
N CYS A 298 -30.54 -10.66 18.43
CA CYS A 298 -30.47 -12.09 18.15
C CYS A 298 -31.38 -12.47 16.97
N SER A 299 -30.85 -13.19 15.99
CA SER A 299 -31.63 -13.88 14.94
C SER A 299 -31.21 -15.35 14.84
N ILE A 300 -32.04 -16.19 14.21
CA ILE A 300 -31.66 -17.54 13.77
C ILE A 300 -30.97 -17.52 12.40
N TYR A 301 -30.98 -16.39 11.70
CA TYR A 301 -30.36 -16.20 10.39
C TYR A 301 -29.07 -15.36 10.52
N LYS A 302 -27.98 -15.76 9.84
CA LYS A 302 -26.69 -15.03 9.88
C LYS A 302 -26.84 -13.67 9.20
N GLU A 303 -27.49 -13.66 8.05
CA GLU A 303 -27.56 -12.48 7.17
C GLU A 303 -28.31 -11.31 7.85
N ASP A 304 -29.36 -11.58 8.64
CA ASP A 304 -30.03 -10.55 9.45
C ASP A 304 -29.07 -9.95 10.51
N ALA A 305 -28.25 -10.80 11.15
CA ALA A 305 -27.26 -10.36 12.14
C ALA A 305 -26.09 -9.60 11.49
N ASP A 306 -25.68 -10.00 10.28
CA ASP A 306 -24.68 -9.30 9.45
C ASP A 306 -25.16 -7.91 9.02
N PHE A 307 -26.43 -7.78 8.62
CA PHE A 307 -27.03 -6.49 8.29
C PHE A 307 -27.15 -5.60 9.54
N ILE A 308 -27.64 -6.12 10.67
CA ILE A 308 -27.72 -5.33 11.91
C ILE A 308 -26.31 -4.95 12.41
N GLN A 309 -25.29 -5.81 12.21
CA GLN A 309 -23.89 -5.45 12.49
C GLN A 309 -23.44 -4.27 11.63
N TYR A 310 -23.65 -4.35 10.31
CA TYR A 310 -23.36 -3.28 9.35
C TYR A 310 -24.06 -1.97 9.72
N ALA A 311 -25.38 -2.03 9.98
CA ALA A 311 -26.18 -0.87 10.33
C ALA A 311 -25.58 -0.12 11.53
N PHE A 312 -25.34 -0.80 12.66
CA PHE A 312 -24.71 -0.16 13.83
C PHE A 312 -23.25 0.28 13.57
N ALA A 313 -22.47 -0.48 12.80
CA ALA A 313 -21.07 -0.15 12.51
C ALA A 313 -20.93 1.15 11.68
N THR A 314 -21.87 1.47 10.79
CA THR A 314 -21.92 2.76 10.08
C THR A 314 -22.25 3.96 10.99
N GLN A 315 -22.86 3.72 12.16
CA GLN A 315 -23.24 4.75 13.13
C GLN A 315 -22.13 5.01 14.17
N GLY A 316 -20.90 4.57 13.92
CA GLY A 316 -19.78 4.70 14.86
C GLY A 316 -19.91 3.83 16.13
N ILE A 317 -20.64 2.71 16.04
CA ILE A 317 -20.90 1.81 17.16
C ILE A 317 -20.29 0.44 16.85
N ARG A 318 -19.25 0.06 17.60
CA ARG A 318 -18.65 -1.27 17.48
C ARG A 318 -19.70 -2.36 17.72
N THR A 319 -19.69 -3.32 16.82
CA THR A 319 -20.52 -4.51 16.86
C THR A 319 -19.71 -5.77 16.56
N SER A 320 -20.05 -6.89 17.19
CA SER A 320 -19.46 -8.20 16.91
C SER A 320 -20.51 -9.29 16.86
N ILE A 321 -20.36 -10.27 15.97
CA ILE A 321 -21.31 -11.39 15.84
C ILE A 321 -20.77 -12.64 16.53
N ASN A 322 -21.52 -13.13 17.50
CA ASN A 322 -21.27 -14.42 18.13
C ASN A 322 -22.23 -15.46 17.57
N HIS A 323 -21.71 -16.62 17.16
CA HIS A 323 -22.51 -17.80 16.88
C HIS A 323 -22.70 -18.59 18.19
N ASP A 324 -23.95 -18.73 18.65
CA ASP A 324 -24.32 -19.50 19.84
C ASP A 324 -25.04 -20.80 19.43
N LYS A 325 -24.40 -21.95 19.66
CA LYS A 325 -24.94 -23.30 19.37
C LYS A 325 -25.26 -24.03 20.67
N ARG A 326 -26.53 -24.36 20.91
CA ARG A 326 -26.98 -25.10 22.10
C ARG A 326 -28.07 -26.09 21.74
N GLU A 327 -27.95 -27.33 22.21
CA GLU A 327 -29.03 -28.34 22.16
C GLU A 327 -29.67 -28.50 20.76
N GLY A 328 -28.85 -28.48 19.71
CA GLY A 328 -29.31 -28.61 18.31
C GLY A 328 -29.95 -27.36 17.71
N LYS A 329 -29.89 -26.20 18.39
CA LYS A 329 -30.34 -24.90 17.89
C LYS A 329 -29.14 -23.98 17.67
N GLU A 330 -29.11 -23.34 16.50
CA GLU A 330 -28.11 -22.34 16.12
C GLU A 330 -28.73 -20.94 16.16
N SER A 331 -27.96 -19.95 16.59
CA SER A 331 -28.38 -18.56 16.61
C SER A 331 -27.21 -17.59 16.48
N TYR A 332 -27.47 -16.45 15.86
CA TYR A 332 -26.51 -15.40 15.57
C TYR A 332 -26.83 -14.17 16.40
N ARG A 333 -25.86 -13.74 17.20
CA ARG A 333 -26.02 -12.65 18.17
C ARG A 333 -25.10 -11.50 17.81
N CYS A 334 -25.67 -10.42 17.26
CA CYS A 334 -24.97 -9.15 17.09
C CYS A 334 -24.91 -8.43 18.45
N LEU A 335 -23.75 -8.51 19.11
CA LEU A 335 -23.42 -7.72 20.31
C LEU A 335 -23.15 -6.28 19.90
N VAL A 336 -23.72 -5.32 20.63
CA VAL A 336 -23.61 -3.88 20.37
C VAL A 336 -22.96 -3.20 21.58
N ALA A 337 -21.87 -2.48 21.34
CA ALA A 337 -21.09 -1.88 22.43
C ALA A 337 -21.86 -0.75 23.14
N LYS A 338 -21.91 -0.82 24.48
CA LYS A 338 -22.51 0.24 25.33
C LYS A 338 -21.59 1.47 25.53
N SER A 339 -20.39 1.45 24.96
CA SER A 339 -19.40 2.53 25.02
C SER A 339 -18.41 2.42 23.85
N LYS A 340 -17.42 3.34 23.79
CA LYS A 340 -16.63 3.70 22.59
C LYS A 340 -16.20 2.52 21.68
N PRO A 341 -16.17 2.72 20.34
CA PRO A 341 -15.89 1.70 19.31
C PRO A 341 -14.44 1.18 19.26
N ARG A 342 -13.67 1.41 20.33
CA ARG A 342 -12.22 1.24 20.40
C ARG A 342 -11.92 -0.04 21.16
N VAL A 343 -11.34 -1.04 20.49
CA VAL A 343 -10.87 -2.28 21.13
C VAL A 343 -9.37 -2.18 21.36
N GLN A 344 -8.88 -2.75 22.45
CA GLN A 344 -7.45 -2.94 22.72
C GLN A 344 -7.20 -4.42 23.01
N ILE A 345 -5.97 -4.87 22.79
CA ILE A 345 -5.53 -6.25 23.07
C ILE A 345 -4.71 -6.34 24.37
N ALA A 346 -4.68 -5.24 25.12
CA ALA A 346 -3.96 -5.11 26.38
C ALA A 346 -4.77 -5.61 27.59
N GLY A 347 -4.08 -6.11 28.61
CA GLY A 347 -4.70 -6.61 29.83
C GLY A 347 -3.74 -7.30 30.80
N THR A 348 -4.32 -7.97 31.81
CA THR A 348 -3.62 -8.91 32.71
C THR A 348 -4.51 -10.14 32.90
N PRO A 349 -4.22 -11.28 32.22
CA PRO A 349 -3.22 -11.44 31.15
C PRO A 349 -3.56 -10.60 29.91
N LYS A 350 -2.56 -10.38 29.05
CA LYS A 350 -2.72 -9.75 27.73
C LYS A 350 -3.29 -10.75 26.72
N THR A 351 -3.95 -10.28 25.66
CA THR A 351 -4.53 -11.16 24.64
C THR A 351 -3.43 -11.70 23.73
N GLU A 352 -3.14 -13.00 23.81
CA GLU A 352 -2.15 -13.67 22.96
C GLU A 352 -2.41 -13.44 21.45
N ILE A 353 -1.31 -13.33 20.70
CA ILE A 353 -1.32 -13.35 19.24
C ILE A 353 -0.61 -14.64 18.83
N GLN A 354 -1.31 -15.53 18.15
CA GLN A 354 -0.81 -16.86 17.81
C GLN A 354 -0.26 -16.88 16.39
N THR A 355 0.75 -17.72 16.12
CA THR A 355 1.11 -18.07 14.73
C THR A 355 0.27 -19.28 14.35
N VAL A 356 -0.50 -19.17 13.26
CA VAL A 356 -1.46 -20.19 12.81
C VAL A 356 -1.17 -20.48 11.34
N SER A 357 -1.09 -21.76 10.98
CA SER A 357 -0.87 -22.17 9.59
C SER A 357 -2.02 -21.74 8.68
N SER A 358 -1.72 -21.45 7.42
CA SER A 358 -2.73 -21.20 6.39
C SER A 358 -3.61 -22.43 6.17
N GLU A 359 -4.93 -22.24 6.07
CA GLU A 359 -5.92 -23.33 5.93
C GLU A 359 -6.10 -23.77 4.47
N ASP A 360 -5.98 -22.86 3.49
CA ASP A 360 -5.97 -23.20 2.05
C ASP A 360 -4.59 -23.06 1.39
N GLY A 361 -3.59 -22.58 2.12
CA GLY A 361 -2.25 -22.29 1.60
C GLY A 361 -2.10 -20.93 0.91
N PHE A 362 -3.07 -20.01 1.02
CA PHE A 362 -3.02 -18.72 0.33
C PHE A 362 -3.28 -17.50 1.22
N LYS A 363 -2.66 -16.37 0.84
CA LYS A 363 -3.05 -15.01 1.19
C LYS A 363 -3.65 -14.24 0.00
N TYR A 364 -4.37 -13.17 0.32
CA TYR A 364 -5.36 -12.50 -0.51
C TYR A 364 -5.36 -10.99 -0.24
N CYS A 365 -5.63 -10.11 -1.20
CA CYS A 365 -5.81 -8.68 -0.89
C CYS A 365 -6.43 -7.83 -1.99
N PHE A 366 -6.73 -6.59 -1.62
CA PHE A 366 -7.04 -5.49 -2.52
C PHE A 366 -5.98 -4.40 -2.42
N THR A 367 -5.45 -3.98 -3.58
CA THR A 367 -4.81 -2.66 -3.74
C THR A 367 -5.89 -1.66 -4.12
N THR A 368 -6.09 -0.62 -3.30
CA THR A 368 -7.06 0.47 -3.54
C THR A 368 -6.33 1.81 -3.68
N HIS A 369 -7.02 2.89 -4.10
CA HIS A 369 -6.37 4.18 -4.42
C HIS A 369 -5.77 4.90 -3.20
N THR A 370 -6.54 5.00 -2.11
CA THR A 370 -6.01 5.39 -0.80
C THR A 370 -5.09 4.31 -0.23
N GLY A 371 -5.39 3.08 -0.63
CA GLY A 371 -4.84 1.85 -0.13
C GLY A 371 -5.61 1.21 1.01
N TYR A 372 -6.46 1.97 1.68
CA TYR A 372 -7.15 1.49 2.88
C TYR A 372 -8.49 0.87 2.48
N TRP A 373 -8.88 -0.27 3.07
CA TRP A 373 -10.17 -0.92 2.83
C TRP A 373 -10.70 -1.60 4.09
N ILE A 374 -12.03 -1.77 4.15
CA ILE A 374 -12.76 -2.33 5.30
C ILE A 374 -12.83 -3.85 5.21
N MET A 375 -12.28 -4.53 6.21
CA MET A 375 -12.31 -5.97 6.35
C MET A 375 -13.12 -6.43 7.57
N ARG A 376 -13.58 -7.68 7.57
CA ARG A 376 -14.18 -8.37 8.71
C ARG A 376 -13.66 -9.80 8.79
N ARG A 377 -13.38 -10.37 9.96
CA ARG A 377 -13.20 -11.82 10.11
C ARG A 377 -13.98 -12.31 11.32
N ASN A 378 -14.60 -13.49 11.24
CA ASN A 378 -15.38 -14.08 12.33
C ASN A 378 -16.33 -13.08 13.02
N GLY A 379 -16.96 -12.20 12.25
CA GLY A 379 -17.86 -11.16 12.78
C GLY A 379 -17.18 -9.99 13.51
N CYS A 380 -15.90 -9.67 13.26
CA CYS A 380 -15.17 -8.52 13.83
C CYS A 380 -14.53 -7.66 12.73
N ILE A 381 -14.67 -6.31 12.76
CA ILE A 381 -14.36 -5.37 11.66
C ILE A 381 -13.00 -4.65 11.84
N ALA A 382 -12.26 -4.33 10.77
CA ALA A 382 -10.97 -3.59 10.79
C ALA A 382 -10.53 -2.96 9.42
N ILE A 383 -9.33 -2.34 9.34
CA ILE A 383 -8.85 -1.54 8.17
C ILE A 383 -7.33 -1.70 7.88
N THR A 384 -6.92 -1.69 6.59
CA THR A 384 -5.53 -1.90 6.03
C THR A 384 -5.03 -0.75 5.08
N GLY A 385 -3.98 -0.77 4.20
CA GLY A 385 -3.36 0.41 3.48
C GLY A 385 -2.58 0.24 2.11
N ASN A 386 -1.96 1.30 1.48
CA ASN A 386 -1.16 1.28 0.18
C ASN A 386 -0.35 2.61 -0.20
N CYS A 387 0.20 2.77 -1.44
CA CYS A 387 1.54 3.42 -1.72
C CYS A 387 1.84 4.24 -3.04
N GLY A 388 3.11 4.69 -3.30
CA GLY A 388 3.61 5.59 -4.40
C GLY A 388 5.12 6.10 -4.38
N MET A 389 5.42 7.40 -4.14
CA MET A 389 6.75 8.10 -3.85
C MET A 389 6.49 9.48 -3.17
N GLU A 390 7.38 10.06 -2.34
CA GLU A 390 6.95 11.17 -1.44
C GLU A 390 7.64 12.55 -1.48
N VAL A 391 6.82 13.55 -1.83
CA VAL A 391 6.97 14.99 -1.55
C VAL A 391 5.72 15.51 -0.85
N VAL A 392 5.87 16.35 0.16
CA VAL A 392 4.77 16.99 0.92
C VAL A 392 5.04 18.49 1.08
N VAL A 393 4.02 19.32 0.86
CA VAL A 393 4.00 20.75 1.19
C VAL A 393 3.38 20.91 2.58
N ILE A 394 3.99 21.70 3.47
CA ILE A 394 3.54 21.86 4.87
C ILE A 394 2.94 23.25 5.16
N ASP A 395 2.17 23.35 6.23
CA ASP A 395 1.52 24.59 6.70
C ASP A 395 2.42 25.58 7.43
N LYS A 396 3.75 25.43 7.35
CA LYS A 396 4.74 26.26 8.04
C LYS A 396 5.60 27.07 7.08
N LYS A 397 5.97 28.28 7.49
CA LYS A 397 7.12 29.03 6.97
C LYS A 397 8.40 28.55 7.67
N LYS A 398 9.56 28.73 7.04
CA LYS A 398 10.84 28.22 7.58
C LYS A 398 11.19 28.81 8.95
N GLU A 399 10.75 30.04 9.22
CA GLU A 399 10.95 30.76 10.48
C GLU A 399 10.19 30.13 11.66
N GLU A 400 9.17 29.32 11.38
CA GLU A 400 8.42 28.56 12.41
C GLU A 400 9.08 27.21 12.77
N ILE A 401 10.13 26.80 12.04
CA ILE A 401 10.70 25.45 12.14
C ILE A 401 11.97 25.45 13.00
N ASN A 402 11.95 24.66 14.08
CA ASN A 402 13.15 24.33 14.83
C ASN A 402 13.88 23.15 14.15
N PHE A 403 15.01 23.43 13.51
CA PHE A 403 15.77 22.44 12.74
C PHE A 403 16.52 21.43 13.61
N ASP A 404 16.99 21.80 14.81
CA ASP A 404 17.63 20.89 15.75
C ASP A 404 16.64 19.79 16.21
N HIS A 405 15.41 20.18 16.56
CA HIS A 405 14.36 19.25 16.98
C HIS A 405 13.88 18.34 15.84
N LEU A 406 13.89 18.85 14.61
CA LEU A 406 13.66 18.07 13.39
C LEU A 406 14.74 17.01 13.18
N ASP A 407 16.01 17.35 13.43
CA ASP A 407 17.12 16.43 13.26
C ASP A 407 17.14 15.32 14.32
N GLU A 408 16.91 15.68 15.59
CA GLU A 408 16.66 14.71 16.66
C GLU A 408 15.52 13.77 16.28
N THR A 409 14.44 14.31 15.72
CA THR A 409 13.26 13.56 15.28
C THR A 409 13.61 12.58 14.15
N ILE A 410 14.28 13.03 13.11
CA ILE A 410 14.69 12.18 11.98
C ILE A 410 15.68 11.10 12.45
N ARG A 411 16.75 11.47 13.16
CA ARG A 411 17.78 10.52 13.65
C ARG A 411 17.23 9.43 14.56
N LYS A 412 16.17 9.73 15.32
CA LYS A 412 15.54 8.84 16.31
C LYS A 412 14.43 7.98 15.74
N PHE A 413 13.74 8.43 14.69
CA PHE A 413 12.52 7.78 14.19
C PHE A 413 12.57 7.38 12.71
N VAL A 414 13.66 7.71 12.00
CA VAL A 414 13.94 7.32 10.62
C VAL A 414 15.34 6.68 10.54
N PRO A 415 15.50 5.37 10.81
CA PRO A 415 16.82 4.74 10.83
C PRO A 415 17.58 4.81 9.49
N SER A 416 18.88 5.13 9.59
CA SER A 416 19.79 5.35 8.47
C SER A 416 20.79 4.20 8.24
N GLY A 417 21.35 4.15 7.03
CA GLY A 417 22.40 3.23 6.63
C GLY A 417 21.93 1.78 6.56
N PHE A 418 22.67 0.90 7.24
CA PHE A 418 22.34 -0.52 7.39
C PHE A 418 21.34 -0.81 8.53
N ARG A 419 21.00 0.20 9.35
CA ARG A 419 20.02 0.05 10.42
C ARG A 419 18.64 -0.16 9.81
N ILE A 420 18.18 -1.40 9.88
CA ILE A 420 16.76 -1.71 9.91
C ILE A 420 16.20 -1.16 11.24
N ARG A 421 14.89 -0.94 11.33
CA ARG A 421 14.28 -0.59 12.62
C ARG A 421 14.35 -1.82 13.53
N ASP A 422 14.66 -1.65 14.81
CA ASP A 422 14.65 -2.75 15.80
C ASP A 422 13.32 -3.52 15.74
N LYS A 423 12.27 -2.72 15.48
CA LYS A 423 10.89 -3.09 15.28
C LYS A 423 10.38 -2.32 14.06
N GLU A 424 9.76 -3.01 13.11
CA GLU A 424 9.36 -2.46 11.80
C GLU A 424 8.52 -1.15 11.86
N HIS A 425 8.30 -0.49 10.73
CA HIS A 425 7.43 0.68 10.65
C HIS A 425 6.16 0.36 9.87
N ARG A 426 5.03 0.69 10.49
CA ARG A 426 3.70 1.14 10.03
C ARG A 426 3.18 0.81 8.64
N PHE A 427 4.00 0.75 7.61
CA PHE A 427 3.63 0.39 6.25
C PHE A 427 4.39 -0.81 5.66
N SER A 428 5.37 -1.43 6.35
CA SER A 428 5.88 -2.78 5.96
C SER A 428 4.74 -3.78 5.84
N LYS A 429 3.68 -3.55 6.61
CA LYS A 429 2.45 -4.28 6.50
C LYS A 429 1.67 -4.05 5.19
N ILE A 430 2.21 -3.45 4.15
CA ILE A 430 1.64 -3.66 2.81
C ILE A 430 2.75 -4.20 1.92
N ILE A 431 3.29 -5.36 2.33
CA ILE A 431 4.23 -6.14 1.52
C ILE A 431 3.73 -7.58 1.22
N ASP A 432 4.14 -8.18 0.09
CA ASP A 432 3.53 -9.32 -0.62
C ASP A 432 4.62 -10.31 -0.93
N PHE A 433 5.36 -10.56 0.13
CA PHE A 433 6.64 -11.24 0.08
C PHE A 433 6.50 -12.63 -0.58
N ASP A 434 5.30 -13.23 -0.64
CA ASP A 434 5.09 -14.61 -1.08
C ASP A 434 4.56 -14.73 -2.52
N SER A 435 4.60 -13.66 -3.31
CA SER A 435 4.93 -13.86 -4.73
C SER A 435 5.99 -12.91 -5.23
N VAL A 436 6.86 -12.46 -4.33
CA VAL A 436 8.27 -12.36 -4.74
C VAL A 436 8.71 -13.80 -5.01
N ARG A 437 8.70 -14.19 -6.29
CA ARG A 437 9.09 -15.52 -6.76
C ARG A 437 10.61 -15.73 -6.63
N ALA A 438 11.37 -14.64 -6.51
CA ALA A 438 12.76 -14.68 -6.05
C ALA A 438 12.89 -15.08 -4.56
N PRO A 439 14.01 -15.66 -4.12
CA PRO A 439 14.33 -15.84 -2.70
C PRO A 439 14.83 -14.53 -2.06
N PHE A 440 14.33 -14.20 -0.88
CA PHE A 440 14.69 -13.00 -0.10
C PHE A 440 14.59 -13.27 1.41
N THR A 441 14.84 -12.25 2.24
CA THR A 441 14.79 -12.38 3.70
C THR A 441 13.65 -11.58 4.32
N LEU A 442 12.52 -12.27 4.55
CA LEU A 442 11.23 -11.73 5.02
C LEU A 442 11.35 -10.69 6.16
N GLN A 443 11.76 -11.12 7.36
CA GLN A 443 11.95 -10.27 8.53
C GLN A 443 12.89 -9.07 8.30
N ARG A 444 13.89 -9.21 7.44
CA ARG A 444 14.82 -8.12 7.12
C ARG A 444 14.17 -7.08 6.21
N ALA A 445 13.37 -7.51 5.25
CA ALA A 445 12.64 -6.61 4.37
C ALA A 445 11.51 -5.88 5.11
N GLN A 446 10.79 -6.60 5.98
CA GLN A 446 9.82 -6.08 6.94
C GLN A 446 10.38 -4.93 7.78
N LYS A 447 11.41 -5.22 8.59
CA LYS A 447 12.11 -4.21 9.42
C LYS A 447 12.79 -3.08 8.64
N SER A 448 12.84 -3.16 7.31
CA SER A 448 13.43 -2.11 6.47
C SER A 448 12.45 -1.00 6.04
N ILE A 449 11.13 -1.13 6.20
CA ILE A 449 10.24 0.04 5.99
C ILE A 449 10.46 1.09 7.07
N GLY A 450 10.26 2.36 6.69
CA GLY A 450 10.49 3.52 7.54
C GLY A 450 11.95 3.66 7.88
N THR A 451 12.83 3.24 6.96
CA THR A 451 14.27 3.41 7.05
C THR A 451 14.80 4.07 5.79
N LEU A 452 15.63 5.08 5.99
CA LEU A 452 16.18 5.85 4.89
C LEU A 452 17.09 4.99 4.02
N GLY A 453 17.77 4.01 4.61
CA GLY A 453 18.89 3.34 3.94
C GLY A 453 20.14 4.19 3.94
N GLY A 454 21.14 3.84 3.14
CA GLY A 454 22.40 4.58 2.99
C GLY A 454 22.67 4.92 1.52
N GLY A 455 23.72 5.70 1.28
CA GLY A 455 24.04 6.23 -0.05
C GLY A 455 23.33 7.55 -0.31
N ASN A 456 22.77 7.75 -1.52
CA ASN A 456 22.16 9.02 -1.91
C ASN A 456 20.73 9.24 -1.37
N HIS A 457 20.23 8.37 -0.48
CA HIS A 457 18.94 8.54 0.19
C HIS A 457 19.01 9.69 1.21
N PHE A 458 17.97 10.53 1.27
CA PHE A 458 17.94 11.75 2.08
C PHE A 458 16.54 12.14 2.55
N VAL A 459 16.50 12.97 3.59
CA VAL A 459 15.34 13.79 3.99
C VAL A 459 15.77 15.24 3.90
N GLU A 460 15.03 16.07 3.19
CA GLU A 460 15.36 17.47 2.93
C GLU A 460 14.11 18.32 3.12
N LEU A 461 14.24 19.52 3.71
CA LEU A 461 13.21 20.56 3.55
C LEU A 461 13.75 21.69 2.70
N ASN A 462 12.90 22.12 1.77
CA ASN A 462 13.14 23.18 0.84
C ASN A 462 12.07 24.27 0.93
N GLU A 463 12.37 25.44 0.41
CA GLU A 463 11.47 26.59 0.29
C GLU A 463 11.38 27.06 -1.18
N ASP A 464 10.20 27.45 -1.66
CA ASP A 464 10.03 28.10 -2.98
C ASP A 464 10.18 29.64 -2.95
N ASP A 465 10.07 30.27 -4.12
CA ASP A 465 10.10 31.73 -4.31
C ASP A 465 8.97 32.50 -3.58
N LYS A 466 8.03 31.80 -2.95
CA LYS A 466 6.85 32.34 -2.23
C LYS A 466 6.87 31.94 -0.75
N GLY A 467 7.96 31.35 -0.28
CA GLY A 467 8.12 30.87 1.09
C GLY A 467 7.27 29.64 1.43
N ASN A 468 6.79 28.86 0.45
CA ASN A 468 6.10 27.60 0.73
C ASN A 468 7.15 26.53 1.04
N VAL A 469 6.95 25.76 2.11
CA VAL A 469 7.93 24.78 2.57
C VAL A 469 7.54 23.37 2.12
N PHE A 470 8.51 22.66 1.53
CA PHE A 470 8.38 21.33 0.94
C PHE A 470 9.33 20.38 1.65
N ILE A 471 8.81 19.29 2.24
CA ILE A 471 9.63 18.16 2.68
C ILE A 471 9.69 17.11 1.55
N VAL A 472 10.90 16.64 1.28
CA VAL A 472 11.24 15.70 0.20
C VAL A 472 11.96 14.50 0.80
N ILE A 473 11.52 13.28 0.45
CA ILE A 473 12.11 12.05 0.99
C ILE A 473 12.49 11.10 -0.13
N HIS A 474 13.81 11.03 -0.39
CA HIS A 474 14.39 10.12 -1.35
C HIS A 474 14.87 8.84 -0.66
N SER A 475 14.27 7.71 -1.03
CA SER A 475 14.68 6.37 -0.65
C SER A 475 14.08 5.35 -1.63
N GLY A 476 14.15 4.07 -1.32
CA GLY A 476 13.57 3.00 -2.12
C GLY A 476 13.73 1.64 -1.46
N SER A 477 14.13 0.65 -2.25
CA SER A 477 13.78 -0.77 -2.10
C SER A 477 14.52 -1.62 -1.07
N ARG A 478 15.42 -1.00 -0.32
CA ARG A 478 16.08 -1.63 0.84
C ARG A 478 16.75 -2.96 0.48
N ASN A 479 16.52 -4.01 1.27
CA ASN A 479 17.14 -5.32 1.04
C ASN A 479 16.32 -6.22 0.12
N LEU A 480 14.99 -6.07 0.06
CA LEU A 480 14.16 -6.76 -0.95
C LEU A 480 14.63 -6.33 -2.36
N GLY A 481 14.86 -5.02 -2.51
CA GLY A 481 15.60 -4.31 -3.58
C GLY A 481 16.70 -5.12 -4.22
N LYS A 482 17.65 -5.45 -3.37
CA LYS A 482 18.84 -6.17 -3.77
C LYS A 482 18.52 -7.62 -4.15
N GLN A 483 17.69 -8.31 -3.36
CA GLN A 483 17.49 -9.76 -3.46
C GLN A 483 16.77 -10.21 -4.75
N ILE A 484 15.69 -9.53 -5.18
CA ILE A 484 15.02 -9.89 -6.44
C ILE A 484 15.93 -9.64 -7.64
N ALA A 485 16.55 -8.45 -7.70
CA ALA A 485 17.38 -8.07 -8.83
C ALA A 485 18.62 -8.99 -8.96
N GLU A 486 19.25 -9.34 -7.85
CA GLU A 486 20.37 -10.30 -7.84
C GLU A 486 19.93 -11.72 -8.24
N TYR A 487 18.82 -12.24 -7.71
CA TYR A 487 18.31 -13.56 -8.09
C TYR A 487 18.03 -13.65 -9.59
N TYR A 488 17.24 -12.72 -10.13
CA TYR A 488 16.86 -12.77 -11.53
C TYR A 488 18.04 -12.50 -12.47
N GLN A 489 19.03 -11.70 -12.07
CA GLN A 489 20.26 -11.56 -12.84
C GLN A 489 21.13 -12.82 -12.84
N ASN A 490 21.13 -13.59 -11.74
CA ASN A 490 21.75 -14.91 -11.71
C ASN A 490 21.02 -15.87 -12.66
N LEU A 491 19.68 -15.94 -12.57
CA LEU A 491 18.84 -16.78 -13.42
C LEU A 491 19.03 -16.47 -14.91
N ALA A 492 19.06 -15.19 -15.29
CA ALA A 492 19.31 -14.72 -16.64
C ALA A 492 20.65 -15.22 -17.20
N TYR A 493 21.71 -15.07 -16.40
CA TYR A 493 23.05 -15.49 -16.77
C TYR A 493 23.15 -17.02 -16.88
N GLU A 494 22.58 -17.75 -15.92
CA GLU A 494 22.59 -19.21 -15.89
C GLU A 494 21.81 -19.83 -17.06
N GLN A 495 20.67 -19.25 -17.45
CA GLN A 495 19.91 -19.65 -18.63
C GLN A 495 20.73 -19.44 -19.92
N LEU A 496 21.31 -18.25 -20.12
CA LEU A 496 22.01 -17.89 -21.36
C LEU A 496 23.39 -18.55 -21.54
N ILE A 497 24.01 -19.09 -20.48
CA ILE A 497 25.23 -19.93 -20.59
C ILE A 497 24.93 -21.43 -20.61
N ASN A 498 23.67 -21.84 -20.52
CA ASN A 498 23.29 -23.24 -20.49
C ASN A 498 23.40 -23.87 -21.88
N VAL A 499 23.98 -25.07 -21.94
CA VAL A 499 24.16 -25.85 -23.17
C VAL A 499 23.49 -27.22 -23.09
N LYS A 500 22.60 -27.43 -22.09
CA LYS A 500 21.93 -28.71 -21.85
C LYS A 500 21.00 -29.08 -23.02
N SER A 501 20.11 -28.18 -23.44
CA SER A 501 19.22 -28.39 -24.60
C SER A 501 19.99 -28.70 -25.87
N ILE A 502 21.03 -27.90 -26.18
CA ILE A 502 21.90 -28.10 -27.34
C ILE A 502 22.57 -29.49 -27.32
N LYS A 503 22.95 -29.99 -26.13
CA LYS A 503 23.47 -31.37 -25.97
C LYS A 503 22.38 -32.41 -26.20
N GLU A 504 21.18 -32.21 -25.67
CA GLU A 504 20.05 -33.14 -25.80
C GLU A 504 19.57 -33.24 -27.27
N GLU A 505 19.47 -32.12 -28.00
CA GLU A 505 19.20 -32.11 -29.45
C GLU A 505 20.28 -32.84 -30.26
N ILE A 506 21.56 -32.65 -29.91
CA ILE A 506 22.68 -33.34 -30.58
C ILE A 506 22.67 -34.85 -30.29
N ILE A 507 22.32 -35.26 -29.05
CA ILE A 507 22.10 -36.67 -28.69
C ILE A 507 20.97 -37.25 -29.53
N GLU A 508 19.80 -36.60 -29.56
CA GLU A 508 18.61 -37.10 -30.24
C GLU A 508 18.84 -37.21 -31.75
N ARG A 509 19.40 -36.16 -32.38
CA ARG A 509 19.73 -36.17 -33.81
C ARG A 509 20.72 -37.28 -34.16
N LEU A 510 21.86 -37.38 -33.47
CA LEU A 510 22.86 -38.41 -33.78
C LEU A 510 22.36 -39.82 -33.45
N THR A 511 21.47 -39.97 -32.48
CA THR A 511 20.77 -41.25 -32.20
C THR A 511 19.86 -41.63 -33.36
N LYS A 512 19.09 -40.68 -33.91
CA LYS A 512 18.18 -40.86 -35.04
C LYS A 512 18.91 -41.09 -36.38
N GLU A 513 20.11 -40.53 -36.54
CA GLU A 513 21.03 -40.80 -37.65
C GLU A 513 21.79 -42.15 -37.50
N GLY A 514 21.63 -42.88 -36.38
CA GLY A 514 22.39 -44.11 -36.09
C GLY A 514 23.86 -43.88 -35.70
N ARG A 515 24.31 -42.63 -35.62
CA ARG A 515 25.70 -42.18 -35.38
C ARG A 515 26.04 -42.09 -33.90
N GLN A 516 25.53 -43.03 -33.12
CA GLN A 516 25.58 -43.02 -31.65
C GLN A 516 27.02 -42.98 -31.08
N LYS A 517 28.01 -43.52 -31.81
CA LYS A 517 29.43 -43.50 -31.43
C LYS A 517 30.04 -42.09 -31.41
N GLU A 518 29.49 -41.15 -32.18
CA GLU A 518 30.02 -39.78 -32.33
C GLU A 518 29.50 -38.82 -31.24
N ILE A 519 28.44 -39.21 -30.52
CA ILE A 519 27.75 -38.38 -29.51
C ILE A 519 28.72 -37.84 -28.45
N HIS A 520 29.62 -38.69 -27.94
CA HIS A 520 30.55 -38.30 -26.88
C HIS A 520 31.55 -37.23 -27.33
N GLU A 521 32.00 -37.26 -28.58
CA GLU A 521 32.91 -36.27 -29.13
C GLU A 521 32.18 -34.97 -29.50
N ALA A 522 31.02 -35.08 -30.14
CA ALA A 522 30.17 -33.93 -30.48
C ALA A 522 29.79 -33.11 -29.23
N ILE A 523 29.41 -33.76 -28.12
CA ILE A 523 29.10 -33.10 -26.84
C ILE A 523 30.33 -32.41 -26.23
N ARG A 524 31.52 -32.98 -26.40
CA ARG A 524 32.77 -32.49 -25.82
C ARG A 524 33.29 -31.23 -26.53
N GLY A 525 32.95 -31.03 -27.81
CA GLY A 525 33.29 -29.84 -28.59
C GLY A 525 32.47 -28.58 -28.24
N ILE A 526 31.35 -28.71 -27.52
CA ILE A 526 30.42 -27.59 -27.25
C ILE A 526 31.02 -26.63 -26.22
N LYS A 527 31.49 -25.47 -26.70
CA LYS A 527 31.86 -24.33 -25.86
C LYS A 527 30.59 -23.65 -25.32
N LYS A 528 30.65 -23.15 -24.08
CA LYS A 528 29.57 -22.30 -23.53
C LYS A 528 29.52 -20.94 -24.23
N PRO A 529 28.35 -20.32 -24.41
CA PRO A 529 28.23 -18.92 -24.80
C PRO A 529 29.01 -17.99 -23.86
N THR A 530 29.62 -16.95 -24.41
CA THR A 530 30.28 -15.88 -23.64
C THR A 530 29.37 -14.66 -23.61
N ILE A 531 28.78 -14.37 -22.46
CA ILE A 531 27.93 -13.20 -22.22
C ILE A 531 28.39 -12.50 -20.95
N ARG A 532 28.27 -11.17 -20.89
CA ARG A 532 28.53 -10.41 -19.66
C ARG A 532 27.37 -10.57 -18.68
N LYS A 533 27.67 -10.97 -17.44
CA LYS A 533 26.65 -11.24 -16.42
C LYS A 533 25.77 -10.02 -16.14
N GLU A 534 26.30 -8.81 -16.29
CA GLU A 534 25.57 -7.56 -16.03
C GLU A 534 24.48 -7.24 -17.06
N LEU A 535 24.56 -7.86 -18.25
CA LEU A 535 23.70 -7.64 -19.42
C LEU A 535 22.92 -8.90 -19.85
N ALA A 536 23.02 -9.99 -19.07
CA ALA A 536 22.21 -11.17 -19.30
C ALA A 536 20.73 -10.84 -19.10
N TYR A 537 19.88 -11.30 -20.01
CA TYR A 537 18.44 -11.01 -20.02
C TYR A 537 17.60 -12.25 -19.71
N LEU A 538 16.37 -12.01 -19.28
CA LEU A 538 15.30 -13.00 -19.21
C LEU A 538 14.33 -12.77 -20.36
N GLU A 539 13.79 -13.86 -20.89
CA GLU A 539 12.68 -13.89 -21.84
C GLU A 539 11.60 -14.87 -21.37
N GLY A 540 10.50 -15.00 -22.13
CA GLY A 540 9.50 -16.05 -21.93
C GLY A 540 8.88 -16.06 -20.53
N GLN A 541 9.16 -17.10 -19.74
CA GLN A 541 8.63 -17.24 -18.39
C GLN A 541 9.42 -16.42 -17.36
N GLY A 542 10.76 -16.48 -17.39
CA GLY A 542 11.61 -15.70 -16.47
C GLY A 542 11.37 -14.20 -16.58
N PHE A 543 11.06 -13.71 -17.79
CA PHE A 543 10.59 -12.34 -18.00
C PHE A 543 9.32 -12.02 -17.21
N LYS A 544 8.30 -12.88 -17.29
CA LYS A 544 7.02 -12.71 -16.58
C LYS A 544 7.19 -12.82 -15.07
N ASP A 545 8.07 -13.70 -14.61
CA ASP A 545 8.39 -13.88 -13.19
C ASP A 545 9.07 -12.62 -12.63
N TYR A 546 10.12 -12.13 -13.30
CA TYR A 546 10.75 -10.85 -12.95
C TYR A 546 9.78 -9.68 -13.05
N MET A 547 8.90 -9.61 -14.05
CA MET A 547 7.93 -8.53 -14.21
C MET A 547 6.82 -8.55 -13.14
N ASN A 548 6.41 -9.73 -12.67
CA ASN A 548 5.55 -9.89 -11.49
C ASN A 548 6.24 -9.36 -10.24
N ASP A 549 7.48 -9.81 -9.99
CA ASP A 549 8.29 -9.41 -8.86
C ASP A 549 8.62 -7.91 -8.90
N MET A 550 8.77 -7.35 -10.11
CA MET A 550 8.90 -5.93 -10.41
C MET A 550 7.58 -5.13 -10.27
N LYS A 551 6.41 -5.75 -10.48
CA LYS A 551 5.11 -5.07 -10.28
C LYS A 551 4.70 -5.05 -8.83
N ILE A 552 4.86 -6.18 -8.12
CA ILE A 552 4.92 -6.17 -6.65
C ILE A 552 5.77 -4.99 -6.27
N ALA A 553 6.92 -4.86 -6.91
CA ALA A 553 7.95 -4.02 -6.39
C ALA A 553 7.79 -2.50 -6.37
N GLN A 554 7.02 -1.85 -7.23
CA GLN A 554 7.34 -0.43 -7.48
C GLN A 554 6.73 0.55 -6.45
N LYS A 555 6.39 0.09 -5.24
CA LYS A 555 5.26 0.64 -4.47
C LYS A 555 5.50 0.65 -2.93
N TYR A 556 5.95 -0.42 -2.24
CA TYR A 556 6.54 -0.34 -0.86
C TYR A 556 7.76 0.56 -0.79
N ALA A 557 8.43 0.83 -1.92
CA ALA A 557 9.46 1.85 -2.01
C ALA A 557 9.00 3.20 -1.44
N GLU A 558 7.69 3.50 -1.46
CA GLU A 558 7.11 4.61 -0.72
C GLU A 558 6.28 4.27 0.50
N LEU A 559 5.81 3.04 0.70
CA LEU A 559 5.54 2.65 2.08
C LEU A 559 6.77 2.89 2.97
N ASN A 560 7.98 2.89 2.39
CA ASN A 560 9.18 3.36 3.01
C ASN A 560 9.34 4.91 3.02
N ARG A 561 8.91 5.63 1.97
CA ARG A 561 8.98 7.12 1.87
C ARG A 561 7.85 7.85 2.61
N LYS A 562 6.56 7.53 2.38
CA LYS A 562 5.42 7.91 3.23
C LYS A 562 5.65 7.54 4.68
N ALA A 563 6.33 6.43 4.97
CA ALA A 563 6.65 6.08 6.35
C ALA A 563 7.48 7.13 7.05
N MET A 564 8.60 7.48 6.43
CA MET A 564 9.49 8.51 6.98
C MET A 564 8.78 9.86 6.98
N MET A 565 8.01 10.17 5.93
CA MET A 565 7.23 11.41 5.83
C MET A 565 6.25 11.56 6.99
N ASP A 566 5.48 10.51 7.26
CA ASP A 566 4.52 10.45 8.34
C ASP A 566 5.20 10.52 9.71
N GLU A 567 6.29 9.77 9.93
CA GLU A 567 7.02 9.81 11.20
C GLU A 567 7.52 11.22 11.52
N ILE A 568 7.90 12.01 10.52
CA ILE A 568 8.41 13.38 10.66
C ILE A 568 7.26 14.38 10.82
N VAL A 569 6.33 14.45 9.84
CA VAL A 569 5.21 15.40 9.84
C VAL A 569 4.38 15.30 11.12
N THR A 570 4.14 14.08 11.60
CA THR A 570 3.43 13.80 12.87
C THR A 570 4.17 14.33 14.10
N ARG A 571 5.50 14.25 14.13
CA ARG A 571 6.30 14.62 15.31
C ARG A 571 6.60 16.12 15.38
N MET A 572 6.63 16.78 14.23
CA MET A 572 6.83 18.21 14.11
C MET A 572 5.53 19.04 14.20
N ASP A 573 4.36 18.39 14.36
CA ASP A 573 3.03 19.03 14.44
C ASP A 573 2.72 19.88 13.16
N TRP A 574 3.06 19.31 12.00
CA TRP A 574 2.85 19.93 10.68
C TRP A 574 1.60 19.38 9.98
N LYS A 575 0.93 20.22 9.20
CA LYS A 575 -0.20 19.80 8.34
C LYS A 575 0.25 19.73 6.89
N VAL A 576 -0.23 18.70 6.17
CA VAL A 576 -0.03 18.54 4.73
C VAL A 576 -1.01 19.46 3.97
N ILE A 577 -0.48 20.35 3.14
CA ILE A 577 -1.27 21.19 2.20
C ILE A 577 -1.45 20.47 0.86
N ASP A 578 -0.36 19.94 0.31
CA ASP A 578 -0.30 19.27 -1.00
C ASP A 578 0.71 18.11 -0.91
N GLN A 579 0.54 17.07 -1.72
CA GLN A 579 1.32 15.83 -1.64
C GLN A 579 1.35 15.15 -3.00
N PHE A 580 2.53 14.79 -3.49
CA PHE A 580 2.68 14.09 -4.76
C PHE A 580 3.92 13.19 -4.81
N THR A 581 4.06 12.50 -5.96
CA THR A 581 4.82 11.28 -6.11
C THR A 581 5.64 11.28 -7.40
N THR A 582 6.91 10.84 -7.35
CA THR A 582 7.77 10.68 -8.53
C THR A 582 8.76 9.50 -8.38
N ILE A 583 8.53 8.40 -9.09
CA ILE A 583 9.42 7.23 -9.10
C ILE A 583 10.49 7.32 -10.21
N HIS A 584 11.69 6.78 -9.93
CA HIS A 584 12.89 6.95 -10.77
C HIS A 584 13.72 5.69 -11.04
N ASN A 585 13.37 4.54 -10.42
CA ASN A 585 13.93 3.23 -10.69
C ASN A 585 12.76 2.23 -10.75
N TYR A 586 12.18 2.06 -11.93
CA TYR A 586 10.97 1.25 -12.13
C TYR A 586 10.78 0.86 -13.60
N ILE A 587 9.91 -0.13 -13.84
CA ILE A 587 9.35 -0.47 -15.14
C ILE A 587 7.90 0.02 -15.20
N ASP A 588 7.63 0.89 -16.15
CA ASP A 588 6.29 1.29 -16.53
C ASP A 588 5.60 0.09 -17.19
N MET A 589 4.74 -0.59 -16.43
CA MET A 589 4.09 -1.85 -16.84
C MET A 589 2.99 -1.65 -17.89
N GLU A 590 2.59 -0.40 -18.16
CA GLU A 590 1.54 -0.05 -19.11
C GLU A 590 2.14 0.35 -20.45
N ASN A 591 3.16 1.22 -20.43
CA ASN A 591 3.87 1.68 -21.62
C ASN A 591 5.08 0.79 -21.99
N MET A 592 5.39 -0.22 -21.16
CA MET A 592 6.58 -1.08 -21.26
C MET A 592 7.90 -0.28 -21.31
N ILE A 593 8.01 0.77 -20.50
CA ILE A 593 9.19 1.66 -20.45
C ILE A 593 10.01 1.36 -19.19
N LEU A 594 11.23 0.86 -19.39
CA LEU A 594 12.24 0.80 -18.35
C LEU A 594 12.75 2.20 -18.01
N ARG A 595 12.91 2.51 -16.72
CA ARG A 595 13.56 3.75 -16.26
C ARG A 595 14.52 3.46 -15.10
N LYS A 596 15.81 3.78 -15.30
CA LYS A 596 16.92 3.61 -14.32
C LYS A 596 17.60 4.95 -14.06
N GLY A 597 17.31 5.56 -12.92
CA GLY A 597 17.64 6.96 -12.64
C GLY A 597 16.99 7.92 -13.62
N ALA A 598 15.73 7.67 -13.96
CA ALA A 598 14.94 8.51 -14.86
C ALA A 598 13.48 8.48 -14.42
N ILE A 599 12.80 9.61 -14.47
CA ILE A 599 11.41 9.77 -14.03
C ILE A 599 10.45 9.64 -15.20
N SER A 600 9.16 9.45 -14.90
CA SER A 600 8.12 9.76 -15.87
C SER A 600 8.13 11.26 -16.19
N ALA A 601 7.65 11.63 -17.38
CA ALA A 601 7.38 13.01 -17.77
C ALA A 601 6.17 13.06 -18.72
N GLN A 602 5.09 12.37 -18.37
CA GLN A 602 3.84 12.40 -19.12
C GLN A 602 3.24 13.81 -19.12
N LYS A 603 2.38 14.11 -20.09
CA LYS A 603 1.87 15.47 -20.29
C LYS A 603 1.07 15.94 -19.07
N ASN A 604 1.49 17.07 -18.49
CA ASN A 604 0.97 17.69 -17.26
C ASN A 604 1.22 16.89 -15.96
N GLU A 605 2.01 15.81 -15.99
CA GLU A 605 2.38 15.06 -14.78
C GLU A 605 3.31 15.89 -13.89
N ARG A 606 2.98 16.07 -12.60
CA ARG A 606 3.82 16.82 -11.66
C ARG A 606 4.97 15.96 -11.14
N VAL A 607 6.20 16.47 -11.28
CA VAL A 607 7.42 15.74 -10.96
C VAL A 607 8.43 16.56 -10.14
N ILE A 608 9.27 15.86 -9.38
CA ILE A 608 10.43 16.42 -8.66
C ILE A 608 11.76 15.85 -9.19
N ILE A 609 12.78 16.72 -9.26
CA ILE A 609 14.14 16.38 -9.74
C ILE A 609 15.16 16.95 -8.74
N PRO A 610 15.64 16.17 -7.75
CA PRO A 610 16.63 16.61 -6.77
C PRO A 610 18.04 16.79 -7.34
N ILE A 611 18.66 17.93 -7.08
CA ILE A 611 19.95 18.34 -7.66
C ILE A 611 21.10 17.96 -6.72
N ASN A 612 21.25 18.67 -5.59
CA ASN A 612 22.22 18.39 -4.54
C ASN A 612 21.86 19.15 -3.25
N MET A 613 22.56 18.86 -2.15
CA MET A 613 22.24 19.33 -0.80
C MET A 613 22.25 20.86 -0.58
N ARG A 614 22.84 21.63 -1.50
CA ARG A 614 22.86 23.10 -1.50
C ARG A 614 21.91 23.69 -2.53
N ASP A 615 21.83 23.07 -3.70
CA ASP A 615 21.10 23.63 -4.84
C ASP A 615 19.62 23.24 -4.86
N GLY A 616 19.21 22.22 -4.08
CA GLY A 616 17.82 21.86 -3.83
C GLY A 616 17.22 20.96 -4.90
N SER A 617 15.94 21.18 -5.20
CA SER A 617 15.17 20.36 -6.13
C SER A 617 14.39 21.20 -7.15
N ILE A 618 14.19 20.68 -8.36
CA ILE A 618 13.33 21.30 -9.39
C ILE A 618 11.94 20.65 -9.33
N ILE A 619 10.89 21.48 -9.29
CA ILE A 619 9.49 21.08 -9.42
C ILE A 619 9.01 21.47 -10.82
N ALA A 620 8.51 20.49 -11.57
CA ALA A 620 8.12 20.68 -12.97
C ALA A 620 6.85 19.90 -13.34
N LEU A 621 6.31 20.21 -14.53
CA LEU A 621 5.32 19.37 -15.21
C LEU A 621 5.97 18.66 -16.40
N GLY A 622 5.64 17.39 -16.63
CA GLY A 622 6.05 16.67 -17.84
C GLY A 622 5.37 17.22 -19.10
N LYS A 623 6.08 17.21 -20.22
CA LYS A 623 5.56 17.67 -21.54
C LYS A 623 4.97 16.53 -22.37
N GLY A 624 5.14 15.27 -21.96
CA GLY A 624 4.71 14.10 -22.74
C GLY A 624 5.53 13.91 -24.02
N ASN A 625 6.83 14.24 -24.00
CA ASN A 625 7.66 14.18 -25.20
C ASN A 625 7.99 12.72 -25.57
N ALA A 626 7.37 12.24 -26.65
CA ALA A 626 7.51 10.86 -27.11
C ALA A 626 8.93 10.50 -27.57
N ASP A 627 9.77 11.46 -28.01
CA ASP A 627 11.18 11.14 -28.34
C ASP A 627 12.06 10.99 -27.10
N TRP A 628 11.66 11.56 -25.97
CA TRP A 628 12.28 11.38 -24.67
C TRP A 628 11.76 10.13 -23.91
N ASN A 629 11.08 9.20 -24.59
CA ASN A 629 10.35 8.08 -23.97
C ASN A 629 9.40 8.54 -22.85
N PHE A 630 8.75 9.70 -23.01
CA PHE A 630 7.89 10.30 -21.97
C PHE A 630 8.59 10.35 -20.60
N SER A 631 9.86 10.78 -20.57
CA SER A 631 10.74 10.68 -19.40
C SER A 631 11.62 11.91 -19.18
N GLY A 632 12.04 12.12 -17.93
CA GLY A 632 12.98 13.16 -17.52
C GLY A 632 14.13 12.62 -16.67
N PRO A 633 15.15 13.43 -16.35
CA PRO A 633 16.21 13.06 -15.41
C PRO A 633 15.66 12.92 -13.98
N HIS A 634 16.27 12.05 -13.18
CA HIS A 634 15.93 11.91 -11.76
C HIS A 634 16.72 12.84 -10.84
N GLY A 635 17.77 13.51 -11.33
CA GLY A 635 18.51 14.47 -10.53
C GLY A 635 19.57 15.25 -11.31
N ALA A 636 20.69 15.57 -10.66
CA ALA A 636 21.83 16.23 -11.32
C ALA A 636 22.82 15.25 -11.99
N GLY A 637 22.94 14.03 -11.47
CA GLY A 637 23.97 13.10 -11.90
C GLY A 637 25.38 13.49 -11.39
N ARG A 638 26.28 12.51 -11.34
CA ARG A 638 27.60 12.67 -10.73
C ARG A 638 28.66 13.03 -11.76
N ILE A 639 29.63 13.87 -11.38
CA ILE A 639 30.85 14.14 -12.15
C ILE A 639 32.06 13.33 -11.65
N MET A 640 31.96 12.66 -10.50
CA MET A 640 33.03 11.82 -9.95
C MET A 640 32.51 10.66 -9.09
N SER A 641 33.31 9.58 -9.07
CA SER A 641 33.02 8.38 -8.27
C SER A 641 33.09 8.66 -6.76
N ARG A 642 32.40 7.83 -5.96
CA ARG A 642 32.37 8.00 -4.49
C ARG A 642 33.75 7.92 -3.84
N LYS A 643 34.58 6.99 -4.31
CA LYS A 643 35.98 6.88 -3.89
C LYS A 643 36.75 8.16 -4.26
N LYS A 644 36.59 8.68 -5.48
CA LYS A 644 37.37 9.84 -5.92
C LYS A 644 36.97 11.13 -5.18
N ALA A 645 35.70 11.31 -4.86
CA ALA A 645 35.25 12.41 -4.01
C ALA A 645 35.95 12.41 -2.63
N LYS A 646 36.00 11.24 -1.97
CA LYS A 646 36.68 11.05 -0.67
C LYS A 646 38.22 11.11 -0.72
N GLU A 647 38.83 11.10 -1.90
CA GLU A 647 40.28 11.31 -2.09
C GLU A 647 40.65 12.78 -2.37
N VAL A 648 39.69 13.63 -2.77
CA VAL A 648 39.96 14.95 -3.39
C VAL A 648 39.26 16.09 -2.66
N LEU A 649 38.04 15.87 -2.14
CA LEU A 649 37.30 16.87 -1.40
C LEU A 649 37.72 16.84 0.08
N ASN A 650 38.00 18.00 0.65
CA ASN A 650 38.20 18.17 2.09
C ASN A 650 36.87 18.59 2.77
N LEU A 651 36.82 18.46 4.10
CA LEU A 651 35.62 18.74 4.88
C LEU A 651 35.32 20.25 5.03
N GLU A 652 36.36 21.09 5.02
CA GLU A 652 36.23 22.54 5.19
C GLU A 652 35.52 23.18 4.00
N ASP A 653 35.91 22.85 2.76
CA ASP A 653 35.20 23.28 1.55
C ASP A 653 33.75 22.77 1.52
N PHE A 654 33.49 21.54 1.96
CA PHE A 654 32.13 21.02 2.06
C PHE A 654 31.30 21.84 3.07
N GLN A 655 31.83 22.12 4.27
CA GLN A 655 31.19 22.99 5.26
C GLN A 655 30.92 24.39 4.70
N ASN A 656 31.93 25.01 4.06
CA ASN A 656 31.81 26.33 3.44
C ASN A 656 30.70 26.40 2.39
N THR A 657 30.56 25.37 1.52
CA THR A 657 29.47 25.31 0.53
C THR A 657 28.07 25.09 1.12
N MET A 658 27.96 24.68 2.38
CA MET A 658 26.69 24.32 3.05
C MET A 658 26.22 25.36 4.08
N THR A 659 26.94 26.46 4.27
CA THR A 659 26.67 27.52 5.27
C THR A 659 25.26 28.11 5.27
N ALA A 660 24.52 28.04 4.16
CA ALA A 660 23.14 28.53 4.05
C ALA A 660 22.06 27.48 4.40
N VAL A 661 22.45 26.24 4.75
CA VAL A 661 21.55 25.10 4.95
C VAL A 661 21.80 24.49 6.33
N TRP A 662 20.78 24.35 7.16
CA TRP A 662 20.95 23.64 8.44
C TRP A 662 21.20 22.16 8.17
N THR A 663 22.32 21.61 8.67
CA THR A 663 22.60 20.17 8.54
C THR A 663 23.64 19.67 9.54
N THR A 664 23.40 18.48 10.08
CA THR A 664 24.35 17.68 10.88
C THR A 664 24.92 16.50 10.09
N SER A 665 24.70 16.48 8.76
CA SER A 665 25.14 15.40 7.88
C SER A 665 26.46 15.69 7.18
N VAL A 666 27.00 16.91 7.25
CA VAL A 666 28.31 17.29 6.68
C VAL A 666 29.43 16.68 7.52
N ALA A 667 30.06 15.62 7.00
CA ALA A 667 31.11 14.86 7.66
C ALA A 667 32.00 14.16 6.61
N GLU A 668 33.16 13.63 7.02
CA GLU A 668 34.01 12.82 6.14
C GLU A 668 33.26 11.64 5.50
N SER A 669 32.32 11.04 6.24
CA SER A 669 31.50 9.92 5.77
C SER A 669 30.54 10.29 4.63
N THR A 670 30.28 11.58 4.39
CA THR A 670 29.37 12.10 3.36
C THR A 670 30.04 13.00 2.32
N LEU A 671 31.38 13.13 2.33
CA LEU A 671 32.12 13.84 1.27
C LEU A 671 31.78 13.35 -0.15
N ASP A 672 31.37 12.08 -0.30
CA ASP A 672 30.91 11.56 -1.59
C ASP A 672 29.48 11.96 -1.98
N GLU A 673 28.78 12.76 -1.20
CA GLU A 673 27.46 13.33 -1.49
C GLU A 673 27.46 14.88 -1.48
N ALA A 674 28.63 15.51 -1.29
CA ALA A 674 28.80 16.96 -1.26
C ALA A 674 28.39 17.63 -2.60
N PRO A 675 27.91 18.90 -2.62
CA PRO A 675 27.46 19.58 -3.85
C PRO A 675 28.45 19.52 -5.02
N MET A 676 29.75 19.50 -4.73
CA MET A 676 30.85 19.44 -5.70
C MET A 676 30.95 18.11 -6.49
N VAL A 677 30.25 17.03 -6.09
CA VAL A 677 30.27 15.74 -6.81
C VAL A 677 29.22 15.64 -7.91
N TYR A 678 28.32 16.63 -8.02
CA TYR A 678 27.15 16.64 -8.90
C TYR A 678 27.31 17.63 -10.07
N LYS A 679 26.59 17.40 -11.19
CA LYS A 679 26.59 18.36 -12.31
C LYS A 679 25.92 19.69 -11.89
N PRO A 680 26.34 20.84 -12.44
CA PRO A 680 25.69 22.13 -12.20
C PRO A 680 24.20 22.12 -12.60
N MET A 681 23.34 22.71 -11.77
CA MET A 681 21.88 22.76 -11.99
C MET A 681 21.49 23.36 -13.34
N ASN A 682 22.23 24.37 -13.82
CA ASN A 682 21.99 25.00 -15.11
C ASN A 682 22.23 24.05 -16.31
N GLU A 683 23.12 23.06 -16.19
CA GLU A 683 23.30 22.05 -17.24
C GLU A 683 22.04 21.18 -17.39
N ILE A 684 21.39 20.84 -16.26
CA ILE A 684 20.14 20.09 -16.24
C ILE A 684 18.99 20.95 -16.78
N VAL A 685 18.85 22.19 -16.29
CA VAL A 685 17.80 23.12 -16.74
C VAL A 685 17.88 23.38 -18.25
N GLU A 686 19.10 23.55 -18.80
CA GLU A 686 19.26 23.81 -20.23
C GLU A 686 18.89 22.60 -21.09
N ASN A 687 19.44 21.42 -20.76
CA ASN A 687 19.21 20.21 -21.57
C ASN A 687 17.78 19.66 -21.46
N THR A 688 17.02 19.96 -20.40
CA THR A 688 15.69 19.36 -20.15
C THR A 688 14.49 20.11 -20.74
N LYS A 689 14.72 21.28 -21.37
CA LYS A 689 13.66 22.16 -21.91
C LYS A 689 12.66 21.46 -22.84
N GLU A 690 13.05 20.38 -23.52
CA GLU A 690 12.17 19.62 -24.43
C GLU A 690 11.20 18.65 -23.72
N THR A 691 11.49 18.22 -22.49
CA THR A 691 10.72 17.15 -21.80
C THR A 691 9.96 17.62 -20.56
N ILE A 692 10.42 18.68 -19.88
CA ILE A 692 9.74 19.25 -18.72
C ILE A 692 9.48 20.75 -18.86
N ASP A 693 8.49 21.20 -18.11
CA ASP A 693 8.04 22.58 -17.93
C ASP A 693 8.23 22.97 -16.46
N ILE A 694 9.37 23.62 -16.17
CA ILE A 694 9.78 23.95 -14.79
C ILE A 694 8.84 25.01 -14.21
N LYS A 695 8.35 24.77 -12.99
CA LYS A 695 7.44 25.67 -12.27
C LYS A 695 8.11 26.37 -11.10
N HIS A 696 8.82 25.62 -10.27
CA HIS A 696 9.53 26.15 -9.09
C HIS A 696 10.90 25.47 -8.95
N ILE A 697 11.87 26.21 -8.41
CA ILE A 697 13.10 25.63 -7.84
C ILE A 697 12.95 25.80 -6.34
N ILE A 698 12.92 24.70 -5.61
CA ILE A 698 12.80 24.70 -4.16
C ILE A 698 14.21 24.57 -3.57
N LYS A 699 14.58 25.49 -2.67
CA LYS A 699 15.94 25.63 -2.13
C LYS A 699 16.05 25.06 -0.71
N PRO A 700 17.11 24.30 -0.38
CA PRO A 700 17.16 23.55 0.85
C PRO A 700 17.44 24.48 2.03
N VAL A 701 16.62 24.38 3.07
CA VAL A 701 16.81 25.05 4.37
C VAL A 701 17.27 24.08 5.45
N TYR A 702 16.97 22.78 5.28
CA TYR A 702 17.40 21.69 6.13
C TYR A 702 17.79 20.47 5.29
N ASN A 703 18.87 19.77 5.65
CA ASN A 703 19.31 18.57 4.95
C ASN A 703 19.81 17.44 5.86
N PHE A 704 19.27 16.23 5.67
CA PHE A 704 19.69 15.00 6.34
C PHE A 704 20.04 13.91 5.32
N LYS A 705 21.31 13.52 5.29
CA LYS A 705 21.80 12.32 4.62
C LYS A 705 21.94 11.17 5.61
N ALA A 706 21.89 9.97 5.06
CA ALA A 706 22.13 8.75 5.80
C ALA A 706 23.63 8.48 6.01
N ASN A 707 24.17 9.03 7.09
CA ASN A 707 25.47 8.67 7.66
C ASN A 707 25.39 7.32 8.41
#